data_AF-A0A9D1NFD8-F1
#
_entry.id   AF-A0A9D1NFD8-F1
#
_cell.length_a   1.000
_cell.length_b   1.000
_cell.length_c   1.000
_cell.angle_alpha   90.00
_cell.angle_beta   90.00
_cell.angle_gamma   90.00
#
_symmetry.space_group_name_H-M   'P 1'
#
loop_
_entity.id
_entity.type
_entity.pdbx_description
1 polymer ?
#
loop_
_entity_poly.entity_id
_entity_poly.type
_entity_poly.pdbx_seq_one_letter_code
_entity_poly.pdbx_strand_id
1 'polypeptide(L)'
;MEKIESLNGNIMKIGKNSSVSKSAIVENGAIIGDNCKIEGTSHIFAGAKIENSTIINSTIKEKAIISNSIITDSYIGEKTNVGPFTHIRGGAKIGKECKIGNFVEVKNCKIKDRTKACHLAYLGDAEIGEDCNIGCGVIFANYDGLEKYKTIVGDRVFIGCNSTIIAPCTLEDECFIAAGSTITKQVDKRGLGIARARQVNKEAFYNPYLENFKRAKIYFGTDGIRGVVDSELTEDLAYSTGNALCQLKENPKVIIGRDTRPSGEKISKAIIQGLINGGAEVFNVGIVPTSAISYLTKKLGLDYGIVITASHNPKEYNGIKVFGNSGVKITDAEEIKIESKLKSEISSPGGKVLNLSAEVKAYEEFLKNSIKTNLNGLKILLDCANGASSKIAPKIFKMLGADVKAINIKGEINNNCGATHIENLIANMEGFDLGFSFDGDSDRVICVDKNKNIFDGDKIIYLLSLYKKKNGEEIHDVVGTVMTNKKIEELLKENDINLIRTPVGDKYIIEEMLNNGEKIGGEQAGHIIIGDKHITGDGILCAIMLSEIYKEDEKLFEDVVNIKTYPQATEEIKTKNFRAKNILKEENVVKAIEKAKKNARVVVRPSGTEPKIRIMVEAKENAENYAKNIKLEIEKIIETLAEN
;
A
#
# COMPACT_ATOMS: atom_id res chain seq x y z
N MET A 1 29.67 56.61 -4.06
CA MET A 1 30.54 55.65 -4.78
C MET A 1 31.25 56.44 -5.86
N GLU A 2 32.49 56.85 -5.60
CA GLU A 2 33.32 57.57 -6.58
C GLU A 2 33.90 56.57 -7.59
N LYS A 3 33.90 56.94 -8.88
CA LYS A 3 34.70 56.27 -9.91
C LYS A 3 36.16 56.34 -9.46
N ILE A 4 36.79 55.17 -9.27
CA ILE A 4 38.21 55.08 -8.97
C ILE A 4 38.97 55.42 -10.27
N GLU A 5 39.39 56.68 -10.37
CA GLU A 5 40.47 57.08 -11.28
C GLU A 5 41.83 56.82 -10.61
N SER A 6 42.68 56.10 -11.34
CA SER A 6 44.13 56.03 -11.22
C SER A 6 44.75 56.02 -9.81
N LEU A 7 45.03 54.81 -9.32
CA LEU A 7 46.20 54.60 -8.48
C LEU A 7 47.31 54.00 -9.36
N ASN A 8 48.27 54.86 -9.71
CA ASN A 8 49.61 54.57 -10.22
C ASN A 8 49.72 53.62 -11.44
N GLY A 9 49.50 54.19 -12.63
CA GLY A 9 50.29 53.89 -13.83
C GLY A 9 50.60 52.43 -14.13
N ASN A 10 49.59 51.57 -14.28
CA ASN A 10 49.57 50.39 -15.14
C ASN A 10 48.11 49.87 -15.24
N ILE A 11 47.70 49.46 -16.44
CA ILE A 11 46.30 49.31 -16.86
C ILE A 11 45.59 48.20 -16.07
N MET A 12 44.84 48.58 -15.03
CA MET A 12 43.83 47.71 -14.40
C MET A 12 42.65 47.52 -15.35
N LYS A 13 42.34 46.28 -15.73
CA LYS A 13 41.16 45.96 -16.54
C LYS A 13 39.98 45.67 -15.61
N ILE A 14 39.13 46.68 -15.42
CA ILE A 14 37.85 46.57 -14.71
C ILE A 14 36.72 46.61 -15.75
N GLY A 15 35.86 45.59 -15.75
CA GLY A 15 34.72 45.46 -16.65
C GLY A 15 33.56 46.41 -16.32
N LYS A 16 32.55 46.42 -17.20
CA LYS A 16 31.33 47.22 -17.04
C LYS A 16 30.54 46.78 -15.82
N ASN A 17 29.90 47.75 -15.14
CA ASN A 17 29.08 47.53 -13.93
C ASN A 17 29.83 46.85 -12.78
N SER A 18 31.16 46.90 -12.76
CA SER A 18 31.98 46.36 -11.68
C SER A 18 32.39 47.46 -10.70
N SER A 19 32.52 47.11 -9.42
CA SER A 19 32.90 48.04 -8.35
C SER A 19 33.95 47.43 -7.41
N VAL A 20 34.89 48.24 -6.95
CA VAL A 20 35.92 47.87 -5.97
C VAL A 20 35.83 48.85 -4.78
N SER A 21 35.78 48.33 -3.55
CA SER A 21 35.77 49.15 -2.32
C SER A 21 37.12 49.85 -2.08
N LYS A 22 37.12 50.97 -1.36
CA LYS A 22 38.34 51.72 -1.00
C LYS A 22 39.33 50.89 -0.18
N SER A 23 38.83 49.91 0.58
CA SER A 23 39.62 49.04 1.45
C SER A 23 40.10 47.75 0.77
N ALA A 24 39.67 47.48 -0.47
CA ALA A 24 40.12 46.32 -1.22
C ALA A 24 41.45 46.60 -1.94
N ILE A 25 42.29 45.57 -2.07
CA ILE A 25 43.56 45.61 -2.76
C ILE A 25 43.44 44.77 -4.03
N VAL A 26 43.68 45.38 -5.19
CA VAL A 26 43.74 44.68 -6.48
C VAL A 26 45.12 44.92 -7.07
N GLU A 27 45.90 43.86 -7.21
CA GLU A 27 47.26 43.94 -7.72
C GLU A 27 47.30 44.13 -9.24
N ASN A 28 48.42 44.69 -9.71
CA ASN A 28 48.66 44.88 -11.14
C ASN A 28 48.66 43.52 -11.87
N GLY A 29 47.92 43.44 -12.98
CA GLY A 29 47.76 42.21 -13.76
C GLY A 29 46.60 41.31 -13.34
N ALA A 30 45.84 41.66 -12.28
CA ALA A 30 44.55 41.03 -12.01
C ALA A 30 43.48 41.47 -13.04
N ILE A 31 42.53 40.59 -13.36
CA ILE A 31 41.45 40.84 -14.32
C ILE A 31 40.12 40.82 -13.58
N ILE A 32 39.45 41.97 -13.53
CA ILE A 32 38.07 42.09 -13.01
C ILE A 32 37.14 42.25 -14.21
N GLY A 33 36.34 41.23 -14.51
CA GLY A 33 35.38 41.20 -15.60
C GLY A 33 34.15 42.08 -15.34
N ASP A 34 33.13 41.93 -16.18
CA ASP A 34 31.86 42.66 -16.04
C ASP A 34 31.05 42.16 -14.83
N ASN A 35 30.22 43.04 -14.27
CA ASN A 35 29.28 42.77 -13.17
C ASN A 35 29.93 42.15 -11.91
N CYS A 36 31.16 42.55 -11.58
CA CYS A 36 31.89 42.08 -10.41
C CYS A 36 31.82 43.06 -9.24
N LYS A 37 31.69 42.56 -8.02
CA LYS A 37 31.76 43.38 -6.79
C LYS A 37 32.90 42.90 -5.92
N ILE A 38 33.90 43.74 -5.71
CA ILE A 38 35.01 43.50 -4.79
C ILE A 38 34.82 44.42 -3.59
N GLU A 39 34.48 43.85 -2.44
CA GLU A 39 34.06 44.60 -1.26
C GLU A 39 34.91 44.28 -0.02
N GLY A 40 34.79 45.14 1.00
CA GLY A 40 35.48 44.95 2.28
C GLY A 40 37.00 44.99 2.14
N THR A 41 37.71 44.15 2.88
CA THR A 41 39.18 44.04 2.88
C THR A 41 39.71 43.01 1.87
N SER A 42 38.97 42.77 0.79
CA SER A 42 39.34 41.75 -0.20
C SER A 42 40.67 42.05 -0.89
N HIS A 43 41.48 41.03 -1.15
CA HIS A 43 42.77 41.13 -1.83
C HIS A 43 42.82 40.20 -3.04
N ILE A 44 42.95 40.79 -4.23
CA ILE A 44 43.03 40.09 -5.51
C ILE A 44 44.46 40.19 -6.04
N PHE A 45 45.15 39.05 -6.14
CA PHE A 45 46.54 38.98 -6.58
C PHE A 45 46.70 39.01 -8.10
N ALA A 46 47.91 39.33 -8.57
CA ALA A 46 48.25 39.40 -9.98
C ALA A 46 47.89 38.12 -10.75
N GLY A 47 47.27 38.28 -11.93
CA GLY A 47 46.86 37.18 -12.81
C GLY A 47 45.58 36.45 -12.39
N ALA A 48 44.99 36.75 -11.23
CA ALA A 48 43.66 36.25 -10.88
C ALA A 48 42.59 36.83 -11.83
N LYS A 49 41.57 36.03 -12.14
CA LYS A 49 40.48 36.41 -13.05
C LYS A 49 39.13 36.24 -12.37
N ILE A 50 38.38 37.33 -12.24
CA ILE A 50 37.04 37.35 -11.63
C ILE A 50 36.02 37.71 -12.70
N GLU A 51 34.98 36.91 -12.87
CA GLU A 51 33.91 37.14 -13.85
C GLU A 51 32.53 37.04 -13.19
N ASN A 52 31.69 38.06 -13.36
CA ASN A 52 30.31 38.11 -12.87
C ASN A 52 30.14 37.65 -11.40
N SER A 53 31.08 38.02 -10.52
CA SER A 53 31.20 37.44 -9.17
C SER A 53 31.27 38.51 -8.09
N THR A 54 30.86 38.15 -6.87
CA THR A 54 30.94 39.00 -5.68
C THR A 54 31.96 38.43 -4.70
N ILE A 55 32.97 39.22 -4.34
CA ILE A 55 34.07 38.88 -3.44
C ILE A 55 34.05 39.84 -2.25
N ILE A 56 33.88 39.34 -1.03
CA ILE A 56 33.74 40.14 0.19
C ILE A 56 34.74 39.61 1.23
N ASN A 57 35.57 40.49 1.80
CA ASN A 57 36.59 40.17 2.83
C ASN A 57 37.42 38.92 2.50
N SER A 58 37.77 38.72 1.23
CA SER A 58 38.35 37.46 0.77
C SER A 58 39.65 37.65 0.00
N THR A 59 40.53 36.65 0.07
CA THR A 59 41.81 36.64 -0.64
C THR A 59 41.74 35.70 -1.84
N ILE A 60 42.05 36.20 -3.03
CA ILE A 60 42.11 35.42 -4.27
C ILE A 60 43.53 35.46 -4.81
N LYS A 61 44.22 34.32 -4.81
CA LYS A 61 45.63 34.20 -5.19
C LYS A 61 45.86 34.14 -6.70
N GLU A 62 47.13 34.18 -7.08
CA GLU A 62 47.63 34.31 -8.44
C GLU A 62 47.02 33.23 -9.35
N LYS A 63 46.56 33.64 -10.54
CA LYS A 63 45.99 32.76 -11.57
C LYS A 63 44.72 31.98 -11.16
N ALA A 64 44.13 32.28 -10.00
CA ALA A 64 42.82 31.72 -9.66
C ALA A 64 41.73 32.29 -10.59
N ILE A 65 40.73 31.47 -10.91
CA ILE A 65 39.63 31.84 -11.81
C ILE A 65 38.32 31.68 -11.04
N ILE A 66 37.58 32.76 -10.90
CA ILE A 66 36.27 32.78 -10.24
C ILE A 66 35.22 33.20 -11.27
N SER A 67 34.23 32.34 -11.50
CA SER A 67 33.14 32.62 -12.44
C SER A 67 31.80 32.55 -11.73
N ASN A 68 30.94 33.54 -11.94
CA ASN A 68 29.53 33.61 -11.51
C ASN A 68 29.28 33.18 -10.05
N SER A 69 30.15 33.56 -9.11
CA SER A 69 30.15 33.01 -7.75
C SER A 69 30.16 34.09 -6.67
N ILE A 70 29.82 33.68 -5.44
CA ILE A 70 29.85 34.53 -4.25
C ILE A 70 30.88 33.96 -3.28
N ILE A 71 31.87 34.77 -2.91
CA ILE A 71 32.95 34.41 -2.00
C ILE A 71 32.98 35.43 -0.85
N THR A 72 32.82 34.94 0.38
CA THR A 72 32.73 35.76 1.59
C THR A 72 33.68 35.23 2.66
N ASP A 73 34.45 36.11 3.29
CA ASP A 73 35.35 35.78 4.41
C ASP A 73 36.20 34.52 4.16
N SER A 74 36.82 34.41 2.97
CA SER A 74 37.43 33.16 2.50
C SER A 74 38.77 33.37 1.79
N TYR A 75 39.52 32.29 1.63
CA TYR A 75 40.82 32.26 0.94
C TYR A 75 40.79 31.25 -0.21
N ILE A 76 41.19 31.68 -1.41
CA ILE A 76 41.32 30.86 -2.61
C ILE A 76 42.78 30.85 -3.08
N GLY A 77 43.37 29.66 -3.11
CA GLY A 77 44.78 29.44 -3.47
C GLY A 77 45.08 29.59 -4.97
N GLU A 78 46.38 29.57 -5.28
CA GLU A 78 46.92 29.79 -6.62
C GLU A 78 46.35 28.81 -7.64
N LYS A 79 46.06 29.27 -8.87
CA LYS A 79 45.53 28.45 -9.98
C LYS A 79 44.25 27.66 -9.66
N THR A 80 43.54 27.97 -8.58
CA THR A 80 42.28 27.32 -8.24
C THR A 80 41.15 27.86 -9.10
N ASN A 81 40.31 26.95 -9.61
CA ASN A 81 39.15 27.29 -10.42
C ASN A 81 37.87 27.10 -9.61
N VAL A 82 37.05 28.15 -9.56
CA VAL A 82 35.73 28.16 -8.94
C VAL A 82 34.68 28.37 -10.02
N GLY A 83 33.90 27.32 -10.26
CA GLY A 83 32.85 27.26 -11.27
C GLY A 83 31.60 28.05 -10.89
N PRO A 84 30.69 28.28 -11.85
CA PRO A 84 29.52 29.14 -11.69
C PRO A 84 28.57 28.73 -10.56
N PHE A 85 27.98 29.73 -9.92
CA PHE A 85 26.99 29.60 -8.84
C PHE A 85 27.53 28.92 -7.58
N THR A 86 28.85 28.96 -7.38
CA THR A 86 29.47 28.48 -6.14
C THR A 86 29.29 29.53 -5.04
N HIS A 87 29.02 29.07 -3.82
CA HIS A 87 28.99 29.91 -2.63
C HIS A 87 30.06 29.45 -1.64
N ILE A 88 31.08 30.29 -1.42
CA ILE A 88 32.21 30.00 -0.52
C ILE A 88 32.14 30.99 0.64
N ARG A 89 32.07 30.50 1.88
CA ARG A 89 31.78 31.34 3.05
C ARG A 89 32.33 30.84 4.37
N GLY A 90 32.27 31.70 5.39
CA GLY A 90 32.44 31.32 6.78
C GLY A 90 33.86 30.89 7.13
N GLY A 91 34.87 31.58 6.61
CA GLY A 91 36.27 31.27 6.92
C GLY A 91 36.89 30.18 6.06
N ALA A 92 36.26 29.80 4.94
CA ALA A 92 36.73 28.69 4.12
C ALA A 92 38.12 28.97 3.50
N LYS A 93 39.00 27.98 3.52
CA LYS A 93 40.36 28.04 2.96
C LYS A 93 40.52 26.94 1.93
N ILE A 94 40.70 27.32 0.67
CA ILE A 94 40.89 26.39 -0.45
C ILE A 94 42.32 26.54 -0.96
N GLY A 95 43.02 25.41 -1.07
CA GLY A 95 44.41 25.30 -1.50
C GLY A 95 44.64 25.64 -2.96
N LYS A 96 45.83 25.29 -3.43
CA LYS A 96 46.30 25.53 -4.80
C LYS A 96 45.81 24.47 -5.77
N GLU A 97 45.63 24.85 -7.02
CA GLU A 97 45.28 23.94 -8.12
C GLU A 97 44.01 23.11 -7.85
N CYS A 98 43.11 23.62 -7.02
CA CYS A 98 41.84 22.99 -6.72
C CYS A 98 40.81 23.29 -7.82
N LYS A 99 39.80 22.43 -7.91
CA LYS A 99 38.65 22.65 -8.80
C LYS A 99 37.36 22.53 -8.03
N ILE A 100 36.68 23.65 -7.84
CA ILE A 100 35.36 23.73 -7.22
C ILE A 100 34.34 23.87 -8.34
N GLY A 101 33.48 22.86 -8.49
CA GLY A 101 32.48 22.80 -9.53
C GLY A 101 31.29 23.72 -9.28
N ASN A 102 30.45 23.84 -10.30
CA ASN A 102 29.20 24.59 -10.29
C ASN A 102 28.26 24.19 -9.13
N PHE A 103 27.56 25.16 -8.56
CA PHE A 103 26.58 24.97 -7.49
C PHE A 103 27.15 24.26 -6.25
N VAL A 104 28.45 24.35 -6.02
CA VAL A 104 29.06 23.85 -4.79
C VAL A 104 28.90 24.90 -3.70
N GLU A 105 28.52 24.48 -2.50
CA GLU A 105 28.61 25.31 -1.30
C GLU A 105 29.77 24.82 -0.43
N VAL A 106 30.70 25.73 -0.10
CA VAL A 106 31.81 25.48 0.83
C VAL A 106 31.67 26.42 2.01
N LYS A 107 31.51 25.88 3.21
CA LYS A 107 31.27 26.66 4.43
C LYS A 107 32.16 26.18 5.57
N ASN A 108 33.00 27.08 6.10
CA ASN A 108 33.86 26.76 7.26
C ASN A 108 34.69 25.49 7.03
N CYS A 109 35.30 25.37 5.84
CA CYS A 109 36.09 24.22 5.43
C CYS A 109 37.54 24.59 5.15
N LYS A 110 38.45 23.65 5.38
CA LYS A 110 39.84 23.70 4.91
C LYS A 110 40.04 22.62 3.86
N ILE A 111 40.22 22.99 2.60
CA ILE A 111 40.49 22.10 1.48
C ILE A 111 41.94 22.31 1.06
N LYS A 112 42.78 21.27 1.15
CA LYS A 112 44.18 21.34 0.71
C LYS A 112 44.30 21.25 -0.82
N ASP A 113 45.53 21.25 -1.31
CA ASP A 113 45.89 21.40 -2.72
C ASP A 113 45.40 20.26 -3.62
N ARG A 114 45.20 20.56 -4.91
CA ARG A 114 44.85 19.61 -5.98
C ARG A 114 43.57 18.81 -5.74
N THR A 115 42.72 19.26 -4.82
CA THR A 115 41.45 18.62 -4.50
C THR A 115 40.32 19.15 -5.37
N LYS A 116 39.45 18.23 -5.80
CA LYS A 116 38.30 18.52 -6.65
C LYS A 116 37.01 18.34 -5.87
N ALA A 117 36.18 19.38 -5.84
CA ALA A 117 34.77 19.29 -5.45
C ALA A 117 33.90 19.36 -6.70
N CYS A 118 33.24 18.26 -7.05
CA CYS A 118 32.36 18.22 -8.23
C CYS A 118 31.02 18.92 -7.96
N HIS A 119 30.25 19.15 -9.02
CA HIS A 119 29.02 19.94 -9.01
C HIS A 119 28.00 19.50 -7.94
N LEU A 120 27.23 20.45 -7.40
CA LEU A 120 26.13 20.23 -6.43
C LEU A 120 26.56 19.70 -5.04
N ALA A 121 27.85 19.72 -4.71
CA ALA A 121 28.31 19.26 -3.40
C ALA A 121 28.09 20.32 -2.30
N TYR A 122 27.72 19.87 -1.09
CA TYR A 122 27.71 20.69 0.13
C TYR A 122 28.83 20.24 1.06
N LEU A 123 29.83 21.10 1.23
CA LEU A 123 31.01 20.88 2.08
C LEU A 123 30.95 21.89 3.23
N GLY A 124 30.37 21.48 4.35
CA GLY A 124 30.31 22.25 5.57
C GLY A 124 31.25 21.71 6.64
N ASP A 125 31.85 22.59 7.44
CA ASP A 125 32.49 22.26 8.73
C ASP A 125 33.49 21.08 8.63
N ALA A 126 34.41 21.10 7.66
CA ALA A 126 35.27 19.96 7.33
C ALA A 126 36.73 20.29 7.00
N GLU A 127 37.61 19.31 7.19
CA GLU A 127 39.02 19.37 6.80
C GLU A 127 39.29 18.29 5.74
N ILE A 128 39.74 18.70 4.55
CA ILE A 128 39.91 17.84 3.38
C ILE A 128 41.35 17.88 2.91
N GLY A 129 41.94 16.69 2.77
CA GLY A 129 43.31 16.46 2.34
C GLY A 129 43.62 16.87 0.89
N GLU A 130 44.85 16.58 0.50
CA GLU A 130 45.36 16.84 -0.86
C GLU A 130 44.93 15.74 -1.84
N ASP A 131 44.85 16.09 -3.12
CA ASP A 131 44.59 15.12 -4.21
C ASP A 131 43.28 14.33 -4.05
N CYS A 132 42.28 14.91 -3.38
CA CYS A 132 41.00 14.25 -3.14
C CYS A 132 40.00 14.49 -4.29
N ASN A 133 39.11 13.52 -4.49
CA ASN A 133 37.94 13.68 -5.34
C ASN A 133 36.66 13.64 -4.51
N ILE A 134 35.91 14.73 -4.50
CA ILE A 134 34.57 14.79 -3.93
C ILE A 134 33.56 14.73 -5.08
N GLY A 135 32.81 13.64 -5.16
CA GLY A 135 31.83 13.38 -6.23
C GLY A 135 30.67 14.37 -6.29
N CYS A 136 29.93 14.36 -7.39
CA CYS A 136 28.77 15.25 -7.56
C CYS A 136 27.68 14.93 -6.52
N GLY A 137 27.05 15.95 -5.95
CA GLY A 137 25.95 15.78 -4.99
C GLY A 137 26.38 15.18 -3.65
N VAL A 138 27.67 15.20 -3.30
CA VAL A 138 28.14 14.76 -1.98
C VAL A 138 27.70 15.77 -0.91
N ILE A 139 27.22 15.27 0.22
CA ILE A 139 26.79 16.07 1.36
C ILE A 139 27.59 15.68 2.61
N PHE A 140 28.21 16.67 3.26
CA PHE A 140 28.73 16.53 4.62
C PHE A 140 27.65 16.96 5.62
N ALA A 141 27.01 15.97 6.24
CA ALA A 141 25.94 16.16 7.20
C ALA A 141 26.53 16.28 8.62
N ASN A 142 26.75 17.53 9.02
CA ASN A 142 27.56 17.87 10.19
C ASN A 142 26.75 18.42 11.38
N TYR A 143 25.42 18.46 11.30
CA TYR A 143 24.53 18.95 12.36
C TYR A 143 23.51 17.87 12.73
N ASP A 144 23.45 17.49 14.01
CA ASP A 144 22.55 16.44 14.50
C ASP A 144 21.20 16.96 15.03
N GLY A 145 21.01 18.28 15.02
CA GLY A 145 19.85 18.95 15.63
C GLY A 145 20.20 19.73 16.90
N LEU A 146 21.39 19.53 17.47
CA LEU A 146 21.88 20.18 18.69
C LEU A 146 23.30 20.73 18.50
N GLU A 147 24.23 19.87 18.11
CA GLU A 147 25.65 20.17 17.98
C GLU A 147 26.15 20.05 16.53
N LYS A 148 27.27 20.71 16.26
CA LYS A 148 27.98 20.58 14.98
C LYS A 148 29.26 19.78 15.16
N TYR A 149 29.42 18.76 14.33
CA TYR A 149 30.62 17.91 14.29
C TYR A 149 31.43 18.17 13.03
N LYS A 150 32.70 17.78 13.05
CA LYS A 150 33.58 17.91 11.89
C LYS A 150 33.65 16.61 11.09
N THR A 151 33.72 16.75 9.77
CA THR A 151 34.15 15.67 8.86
C THR A 151 35.64 15.85 8.57
N ILE A 152 36.42 14.78 8.73
CA ILE A 152 37.87 14.75 8.43
C ILE A 152 38.09 13.82 7.23
N VAL A 153 38.75 14.33 6.19
CA VAL A 153 39.11 13.57 5.00
C VAL A 153 40.62 13.66 4.81
N GLY A 154 41.28 12.51 4.81
CA GLY A 154 42.71 12.34 4.57
C GLY A 154 43.10 12.68 3.13
N ASP A 155 44.36 12.40 2.79
CA ASP A 155 44.89 12.70 1.45
C ASP A 155 44.55 11.56 0.46
N ARG A 156 44.38 11.89 -0.83
CA ARG A 156 44.08 10.95 -1.93
C ARG A 156 42.79 10.14 -1.74
N VAL A 157 41.82 10.68 -1.02
CA VAL A 157 40.50 10.04 -0.82
C VAL A 157 39.61 10.24 -2.04
N PHE A 158 38.92 9.17 -2.46
CA PHE A 158 37.90 9.24 -3.48
C PHE A 158 36.51 9.05 -2.87
N ILE A 159 35.66 10.07 -2.98
CA ILE A 159 34.24 10.00 -2.58
C ILE A 159 33.37 9.92 -3.84
N GLY A 160 32.66 8.81 -4.00
CA GLY A 160 31.72 8.60 -5.11
C GLY A 160 30.52 9.57 -5.06
N CYS A 161 29.92 9.82 -6.23
CA CYS A 161 28.77 10.71 -6.37
C CYS A 161 27.60 10.31 -5.46
N ASN A 162 26.82 11.32 -5.07
CA ASN A 162 25.58 11.17 -4.28
C ASN A 162 25.78 10.40 -2.97
N SER A 163 26.94 10.57 -2.33
CA SER A 163 27.25 9.98 -1.03
C SER A 163 27.05 11.00 0.08
N THR A 164 26.59 10.54 1.23
CA THR A 164 26.44 11.37 2.44
C THR A 164 27.43 10.92 3.49
N ILE A 165 28.23 11.85 4.01
CA ILE A 165 29.14 11.60 5.13
C ILE A 165 28.53 12.25 6.37
N ILE A 166 28.18 11.45 7.38
CA ILE A 166 27.54 11.92 8.61
C ILE A 166 28.60 12.06 9.69
N ALA A 167 28.86 13.29 10.13
CA ALA A 167 29.85 13.56 11.17
C ALA A 167 29.33 13.19 12.58
N PRO A 168 30.21 12.87 13.54
CA PRO A 168 31.67 12.83 13.42
C PRO A 168 32.15 11.62 12.60
N CYS A 169 32.95 11.88 11.56
CA CYS A 169 33.45 10.82 10.66
C CYS A 169 34.83 11.19 10.11
N THR A 170 35.71 10.19 10.09
CA THR A 170 37.05 10.28 9.52
C THR A 170 37.17 9.32 8.34
N LEU A 171 37.57 9.86 7.19
CA LEU A 171 37.96 9.09 6.02
C LEU A 171 39.49 9.13 5.95
N GLU A 172 40.17 8.04 6.24
CA GLU A 172 41.63 8.01 6.24
C GLU A 172 42.22 8.02 4.82
N ASP A 173 43.53 8.24 4.72
CA ASP A 173 44.23 8.38 3.44
C ASP A 173 43.91 7.25 2.44
N GLU A 174 43.85 7.59 1.16
CA GLU A 174 43.72 6.63 0.05
C GLU A 174 42.45 5.75 0.11
N CYS A 175 41.48 6.05 0.99
CA CYS A 175 40.24 5.29 1.07
C CYS A 175 39.28 5.64 -0.09
N PHE A 176 38.35 4.72 -0.36
CA PHE A 176 37.37 4.85 -1.43
C PHE A 176 35.96 4.74 -0.87
N ILE A 177 35.08 5.69 -1.20
CA ILE A 177 33.66 5.65 -0.84
C ILE A 177 32.85 5.33 -2.09
N ALA A 178 32.11 4.22 -2.05
CA ALA A 178 31.22 3.83 -3.13
C ALA A 178 30.09 4.86 -3.31
N ALA A 179 29.77 5.20 -4.56
CA ALA A 179 28.69 6.12 -4.88
C ALA A 179 27.34 5.69 -4.29
N GLY A 180 26.52 6.66 -3.87
CA GLY A 180 25.22 6.40 -3.25
C GLY A 180 25.29 5.86 -1.81
N SER A 181 26.44 5.98 -1.14
CA SER A 181 26.60 5.47 0.23
C SER A 181 26.31 6.52 1.30
N THR A 182 25.72 6.10 2.42
CA THR A 182 25.63 6.89 3.65
C THR A 182 26.64 6.39 4.68
N ILE A 183 27.75 7.11 4.86
CA ILE A 183 28.85 6.71 5.73
C ILE A 183 28.71 7.36 7.10
N THR A 184 28.63 6.54 8.14
CA THR A 184 28.42 6.95 9.54
C THR A 184 29.54 6.51 10.48
N LYS A 185 30.55 5.81 9.94
CA LYS A 185 31.70 5.28 10.69
C LYS A 185 32.98 5.61 9.93
N GLN A 186 34.09 5.59 10.66
CA GLN A 186 35.41 5.73 10.06
C GLN A 186 35.62 4.71 8.93
N VAL A 187 36.30 5.15 7.86
CA VAL A 187 36.81 4.27 6.81
C VAL A 187 38.33 4.33 6.86
N ASP A 188 38.93 3.17 7.13
CA ASP A 188 40.37 3.05 7.32
C ASP A 188 41.16 3.29 6.03
N LYS A 189 42.46 3.54 6.20
CA LYS A 189 43.40 3.78 5.11
C LYS A 189 43.31 2.68 4.05
N ARG A 190 43.18 3.08 2.77
CA ARG A 190 42.96 2.18 1.62
C ARG A 190 41.69 1.30 1.72
N GLY A 191 40.80 1.60 2.64
CA GLY A 191 39.54 0.89 2.84
C GLY A 191 38.46 1.28 1.84
N LEU A 192 37.42 0.44 1.75
CA LEU A 192 36.21 0.71 0.97
C LEU A 192 35.04 0.99 1.93
N GLY A 193 34.54 2.23 1.91
CA GLY A 193 33.28 2.60 2.54
C GLY A 193 32.11 2.33 1.60
N ILE A 194 31.21 1.42 1.98
CA ILE A 194 30.00 1.12 1.22
C ILE A 194 28.82 0.90 2.17
N ALA A 195 27.73 1.64 1.96
CA ALA A 195 26.55 1.58 2.80
C ALA A 195 25.29 1.77 1.94
N ARG A 196 24.79 0.65 1.39
CA ARG A 196 23.56 0.59 0.59
C ARG A 196 22.80 -0.71 0.89
N ALA A 197 21.48 -0.63 0.97
CA ALA A 197 20.64 -1.82 1.02
C ALA A 197 20.60 -2.52 -0.35
N ARG A 198 20.34 -3.84 -0.37
CA ARG A 198 20.06 -4.56 -1.62
C ARG A 198 18.76 -4.01 -2.22
N GLN A 199 18.80 -3.58 -3.47
CA GLN A 199 17.60 -3.17 -4.19
C GLN A 199 16.66 -4.37 -4.37
N VAL A 200 15.38 -4.18 -4.02
CA VAL A 200 14.29 -5.13 -4.27
C VAL A 200 13.27 -4.43 -5.16
N ASN A 201 12.94 -5.04 -6.30
CA ASN A 201 11.86 -4.57 -7.15
C ASN A 201 10.59 -5.34 -6.76
N LYS A 202 9.54 -4.63 -6.33
CA LYS A 202 8.24 -5.22 -6.04
C LYS A 202 7.34 -5.07 -7.27
N GLU A 203 7.01 -6.17 -7.93
CA GLU A 203 5.94 -6.19 -8.93
C GLU A 203 4.60 -5.98 -8.20
N ALA A 204 3.67 -5.22 -8.79
CA ALA A 204 2.40 -4.84 -8.16
C ALA A 204 2.49 -4.03 -6.84
N PHE A 205 3.50 -3.16 -6.68
CA PHE A 205 3.54 -2.23 -5.54
C PHE A 205 2.35 -1.25 -5.55
N TYR A 206 1.54 -1.28 -4.50
CA TYR A 206 0.55 -0.24 -4.23
C TYR A 206 1.24 1.12 -4.07
N ASN A 207 1.07 1.99 -5.06
CA ASN A 207 1.61 3.35 -5.03
C ASN A 207 0.54 4.33 -4.50
N PRO A 208 0.56 4.71 -3.20
CA PRO A 208 -0.44 5.61 -2.63
C PRO A 208 -0.39 7.01 -3.25
N TYR A 209 0.70 7.40 -3.92
CA TYR A 209 0.76 8.66 -4.65
C TYR A 209 -0.20 8.68 -5.85
N LEU A 210 -0.47 7.52 -6.46
CA LEU A 210 -1.43 7.39 -7.55
C LEU A 210 -2.89 7.54 -7.09
N GLU A 211 -3.19 7.40 -5.80
CA GLU A 211 -4.53 7.68 -5.27
C GLU A 211 -4.98 9.12 -5.55
N ASN A 212 -4.03 10.06 -5.57
CA ASN A 212 -4.31 11.46 -5.90
C ASN A 212 -4.62 11.67 -7.39
N PHE A 213 -4.33 10.69 -8.25
CA PHE A 213 -4.54 10.73 -9.71
C PHE A 213 -5.56 9.69 -10.20
N LYS A 214 -6.09 8.84 -9.32
CA LYS A 214 -7.22 7.97 -9.66
C LYS A 214 -8.40 8.87 -10.00
N ARG A 215 -8.89 8.80 -11.24
CA ARG A 215 -10.28 9.20 -11.52
C ARG A 215 -11.14 8.41 -10.56
N ALA A 216 -12.01 9.09 -9.81
CA ALA A 216 -12.91 8.44 -8.88
C ALA A 216 -13.72 7.38 -9.64
N LYS A 217 -13.66 6.13 -9.18
CA LYS A 217 -14.56 5.06 -9.64
C LYS A 217 -15.99 5.52 -9.34
N ILE A 218 -16.85 5.48 -10.35
CA ILE A 218 -18.25 5.91 -10.23
C ILE A 218 -19.15 4.73 -9.86
N TYR A 219 -18.90 3.56 -10.45
CA TYR A 219 -19.76 2.39 -10.35
C TYR A 219 -19.12 1.25 -9.55
N PHE A 220 -17.81 1.00 -9.74
CA PHE A 220 -17.08 -0.03 -9.01
C PHE A 220 -16.76 0.43 -7.58
N GLY A 221 -17.29 -0.31 -6.61
CA GLY A 221 -17.06 -0.11 -5.19
C GLY A 221 -15.85 -0.88 -4.66
N THR A 222 -16.00 -1.38 -3.43
CA THR A 222 -14.99 -2.24 -2.77
C THR A 222 -15.01 -3.68 -3.28
N ASP A 223 -16.16 -4.14 -3.76
CA ASP A 223 -16.37 -5.52 -4.22
C ASP A 223 -17.35 -5.55 -5.40
N GLY A 224 -16.88 -5.08 -6.56
CA GLY A 224 -17.67 -4.99 -7.80
C GLY A 224 -18.61 -3.79 -7.86
N ILE A 225 -19.52 -3.80 -8.85
CA ILE A 225 -20.62 -2.84 -8.97
C ILE A 225 -21.75 -3.35 -8.08
N ARG A 226 -22.28 -2.53 -7.16
CA ARG A 226 -23.36 -2.93 -6.24
C ARG A 226 -24.37 -1.81 -6.10
N GLY A 227 -25.64 -2.16 -6.01
CA GLY A 227 -26.69 -1.19 -5.75
C GLY A 227 -28.08 -1.80 -5.65
N VAL A 228 -29.06 -0.98 -5.28
CA VAL A 228 -30.48 -1.34 -5.37
C VAL A 228 -30.85 -1.51 -6.84
N VAL A 229 -31.43 -2.66 -7.16
CA VAL A 229 -31.81 -2.99 -8.53
C VAL A 229 -32.89 -2.03 -9.02
N ASP A 230 -32.86 -1.67 -10.30
CA ASP A 230 -33.75 -0.69 -10.97
C ASP A 230 -33.53 0.77 -10.59
N SER A 231 -32.70 1.06 -9.58
CA SER A 231 -32.35 2.42 -9.19
C SER A 231 -30.86 2.71 -9.43
N GLU A 232 -29.99 1.92 -8.82
CA GLU A 232 -28.53 2.10 -8.87
C GLU A 232 -27.89 1.08 -9.80
N LEU A 233 -28.38 -0.17 -9.77
CA LEU A 233 -27.98 -1.23 -10.69
C LEU A 233 -29.10 -1.48 -11.70
N THR A 234 -28.95 -0.90 -12.89
CA THR A 234 -29.91 -1.01 -14.00
C THR A 234 -29.50 -2.07 -15.01
N GLU A 235 -30.45 -2.51 -15.84
CA GLU A 235 -30.17 -3.42 -16.97
C GLU A 235 -29.22 -2.77 -17.99
N ASP A 236 -29.34 -1.47 -18.25
CA ASP A 236 -28.44 -0.73 -19.14
C ASP A 236 -26.98 -0.75 -18.63
N LEU A 237 -26.78 -0.54 -17.33
CA LEU A 237 -25.45 -0.62 -16.72
C LEU A 237 -24.89 -2.04 -16.81
N ALA A 238 -25.74 -3.05 -16.57
CA ALA A 238 -25.38 -4.45 -16.66
C ALA A 238 -24.99 -4.86 -18.10
N TYR A 239 -25.79 -4.47 -19.10
CA TYR A 239 -25.50 -4.63 -20.51
C TYR A 239 -24.17 -3.94 -20.89
N SER A 240 -24.01 -2.68 -20.51
CA SER A 240 -22.81 -1.89 -20.80
C SER A 240 -21.56 -2.51 -20.18
N THR A 241 -21.68 -3.11 -18.98
CA THR A 241 -20.58 -3.83 -18.33
C THR A 241 -20.14 -5.05 -19.13
N GLY A 242 -21.09 -5.85 -19.62
CA GLY A 242 -20.81 -6.97 -20.52
C GLY A 242 -20.12 -6.52 -21.82
N ASN A 243 -20.65 -5.47 -22.45
CA ASN A 243 -20.07 -4.94 -23.69
C ASN A 243 -18.66 -4.35 -23.48
N ALA A 244 -18.44 -3.64 -22.38
CA ALA A 244 -17.15 -3.05 -22.02
C ALA A 244 -16.04 -4.11 -21.89
N LEU A 245 -16.34 -5.30 -21.38
CA LEU A 245 -15.36 -6.41 -21.34
C LEU A 245 -14.92 -6.83 -22.75
N CYS A 246 -15.85 -6.90 -23.70
CA CYS A 246 -15.53 -7.19 -25.11
C CYS A 246 -14.73 -6.07 -25.79
N GLN A 247 -14.80 -4.83 -25.29
CA GLN A 247 -13.95 -3.72 -25.76
C GLN A 247 -12.51 -3.81 -25.25
N LEU A 248 -12.29 -4.50 -24.14
CA LEU A 248 -10.96 -4.72 -23.57
C LEU A 248 -10.30 -5.99 -24.12
N LYS A 249 -11.10 -6.96 -24.56
CA LYS A 249 -10.64 -8.21 -25.16
C LYS A 249 -11.60 -8.66 -26.26
N GLU A 250 -11.05 -8.92 -27.43
CA GLU A 250 -11.82 -9.41 -28.59
C GLU A 250 -12.32 -10.85 -28.35
N ASN A 251 -13.60 -11.09 -28.65
CA ASN A 251 -14.29 -12.39 -28.57
C ASN A 251 -13.96 -13.21 -27.30
N PRO A 252 -14.14 -12.64 -26.09
CA PRO A 252 -13.69 -13.28 -24.86
C PRO A 252 -14.57 -14.49 -24.52
N LYS A 253 -13.98 -15.47 -23.84
CA LYS A 253 -14.66 -16.60 -23.21
C LYS A 253 -15.02 -16.24 -21.78
N VAL A 254 -16.31 -16.20 -21.47
CA VAL A 254 -16.81 -15.67 -20.18
C VAL A 254 -17.73 -16.67 -19.49
N ILE A 255 -17.45 -17.02 -18.25
CA ILE A 255 -18.40 -17.77 -17.41
C ILE A 255 -19.23 -16.82 -16.56
N ILE A 256 -20.53 -17.09 -16.43
CA ILE A 256 -21.45 -16.29 -15.64
C ILE A 256 -22.34 -17.15 -14.74
N GLY A 257 -22.45 -16.74 -13.48
CA GLY A 257 -23.36 -17.31 -12.49
C GLY A 257 -24.01 -16.25 -11.61
N ARG A 258 -24.89 -16.68 -10.71
CA ARG A 258 -25.63 -15.80 -9.81
C ARG A 258 -25.98 -16.48 -8.49
N ASP A 259 -26.40 -15.68 -7.51
CA ASP A 259 -27.10 -16.18 -6.33
C ASP A 259 -28.61 -16.42 -6.61
N THR A 260 -29.38 -16.68 -5.55
CA THR A 260 -30.81 -17.01 -5.62
C THR A 260 -31.73 -15.80 -5.76
N ARG A 261 -31.21 -14.57 -5.81
CA ARG A 261 -32.06 -13.36 -5.95
C ARG A 261 -32.88 -13.42 -7.25
N PRO A 262 -34.19 -13.14 -7.19
CA PRO A 262 -35.02 -13.06 -8.40
C PRO A 262 -34.51 -12.02 -9.40
N SER A 263 -34.02 -10.88 -8.91
CA SER A 263 -33.42 -9.83 -9.74
C SER A 263 -32.17 -10.28 -10.50
N GLY A 264 -31.50 -11.34 -10.04
CA GLY A 264 -30.31 -11.87 -10.73
C GLY A 264 -30.61 -12.40 -12.12
N GLU A 265 -31.84 -12.84 -12.41
CA GLU A 265 -32.21 -13.33 -13.75
C GLU A 265 -32.20 -12.22 -14.80
N LYS A 266 -32.79 -11.06 -14.49
CA LYS A 266 -32.81 -9.93 -15.43
C LYS A 266 -31.43 -9.32 -15.63
N ILE A 267 -30.67 -9.14 -14.55
CA ILE A 267 -29.30 -8.61 -14.62
C ILE A 267 -28.41 -9.57 -15.41
N SER A 268 -28.54 -10.89 -15.19
CA SER A 268 -27.81 -11.89 -15.97
C SER A 268 -28.10 -11.81 -17.45
N LYS A 269 -29.38 -11.71 -17.83
CA LYS A 269 -29.77 -11.57 -19.24
C LYS A 269 -29.17 -10.30 -19.86
N ALA A 270 -29.20 -9.18 -19.16
CA ALA A 270 -28.63 -7.93 -19.66
C ALA A 270 -27.12 -8.02 -19.89
N ILE A 271 -26.34 -8.54 -18.92
CA ILE A 271 -24.89 -8.74 -19.09
C ILE A 271 -24.60 -9.70 -20.26
N ILE A 272 -25.31 -10.82 -20.31
CA ILE A 272 -25.16 -11.82 -21.38
C ILE A 272 -25.43 -11.18 -22.75
N GLN A 273 -26.47 -10.33 -22.86
CA GLN A 273 -26.77 -9.65 -24.12
C GLN A 273 -25.64 -8.70 -24.53
N GLY A 274 -25.05 -7.94 -23.59
CA GLY A 274 -23.91 -7.08 -23.85
C GLY A 274 -22.67 -7.84 -24.31
N LEU A 275 -22.42 -8.99 -23.69
CA LEU A 275 -21.33 -9.91 -24.04
C LEU A 275 -21.52 -10.50 -25.45
N ILE A 276 -22.70 -11.05 -25.75
CA ILE A 276 -23.03 -11.63 -27.07
C ILE A 276 -22.92 -10.58 -28.16
N ASN A 277 -23.47 -9.38 -27.94
CA ASN A 277 -23.38 -8.28 -28.90
C ASN A 277 -21.91 -7.90 -29.17
N GLY A 278 -21.04 -8.01 -28.16
CA GLY A 278 -19.60 -7.82 -28.30
C GLY A 278 -18.81 -9.03 -28.84
N GLY A 279 -19.46 -10.13 -29.23
CA GLY A 279 -18.82 -11.31 -29.82
C GLY A 279 -18.34 -12.38 -28.83
N ALA A 280 -18.70 -12.29 -27.55
CA ALA A 280 -18.23 -13.24 -26.54
C ALA A 280 -18.88 -14.64 -26.64
N GLU A 281 -18.12 -15.66 -26.25
CA GLU A 281 -18.63 -17.00 -25.94
C GLU A 281 -18.96 -17.07 -24.45
N VAL A 282 -20.25 -17.14 -24.11
CA VAL A 282 -20.73 -17.05 -22.73
C VAL A 282 -21.18 -18.41 -22.21
N PHE A 283 -20.63 -18.81 -21.07
CA PHE A 283 -20.96 -20.04 -20.36
C PHE A 283 -21.84 -19.72 -19.14
N ASN A 284 -23.14 -19.96 -19.24
CA ASN A 284 -24.08 -19.71 -18.14
C ASN A 284 -24.20 -20.96 -17.26
N VAL A 285 -23.85 -20.83 -15.97
CA VAL A 285 -23.90 -21.92 -14.99
C VAL A 285 -25.05 -21.79 -13.98
N GLY A 286 -25.88 -20.75 -14.09
CA GLY A 286 -27.03 -20.55 -13.23
C GLY A 286 -26.67 -20.20 -11.79
N ILE A 287 -27.31 -20.86 -10.82
CA ILE A 287 -27.13 -20.56 -9.39
C ILE A 287 -25.94 -21.34 -8.85
N VAL A 288 -24.87 -20.63 -8.49
CA VAL A 288 -23.63 -21.20 -7.94
C VAL A 288 -22.97 -20.22 -6.96
N PRO A 289 -22.19 -20.70 -5.98
CA PRO A 289 -21.37 -19.85 -5.10
C PRO A 289 -20.40 -18.96 -5.89
N THR A 290 -20.03 -17.83 -5.30
CA THR A 290 -19.02 -16.92 -5.88
C THR A 290 -17.69 -17.63 -6.14
N SER A 291 -17.26 -18.50 -5.22
CA SER A 291 -16.04 -19.30 -5.35
C SER A 291 -16.09 -20.25 -6.57
N ALA A 292 -17.24 -20.81 -6.91
CA ALA A 292 -17.36 -21.67 -8.09
C ALA A 292 -17.02 -20.92 -9.38
N ILE A 293 -17.43 -19.65 -9.52
CA ILE A 293 -17.09 -18.80 -10.67
C ILE A 293 -15.59 -18.53 -10.72
N SER A 294 -14.99 -18.14 -9.59
CA SER A 294 -13.54 -17.94 -9.48
C SER A 294 -12.76 -19.21 -9.89
N TYR A 295 -13.11 -20.36 -9.31
CA TYR A 295 -12.45 -21.63 -9.57
C TYR A 295 -12.56 -22.06 -11.03
N LEU A 296 -13.79 -22.04 -11.58
CA LEU A 296 -14.06 -22.49 -12.94
C LEU A 296 -13.44 -21.57 -14.00
N THR A 297 -13.38 -20.26 -13.75
CA THR A 297 -12.70 -19.31 -14.64
C THR A 297 -11.25 -19.71 -14.86
N LYS A 298 -10.51 -19.95 -13.76
CA LYS A 298 -9.12 -20.39 -13.81
C LYS A 298 -8.99 -21.79 -14.40
N LYS A 299 -9.82 -22.74 -13.93
CA LYS A 299 -9.73 -24.16 -14.29
C LYS A 299 -9.98 -24.41 -15.78
N LEU A 300 -10.89 -23.66 -16.38
CA LEU A 300 -11.27 -23.78 -17.78
C LEU A 300 -10.48 -22.84 -18.71
N GLY A 301 -9.56 -22.04 -18.16
CA GLY A 301 -8.76 -21.09 -18.93
C GLY A 301 -9.61 -20.01 -19.61
N LEU A 302 -10.67 -19.55 -18.93
CA LEU A 302 -11.57 -18.52 -19.44
C LEU A 302 -10.97 -17.13 -19.23
N ASP A 303 -11.44 -16.16 -19.98
CA ASP A 303 -10.92 -14.80 -19.94
C ASP A 303 -11.47 -14.02 -18.75
N TYR A 304 -12.76 -14.20 -18.48
CA TYR A 304 -13.45 -13.55 -17.39
C TYR A 304 -14.45 -14.49 -16.71
N GLY A 305 -14.62 -14.30 -15.41
CA GLY A 305 -15.71 -14.86 -14.62
C GLY A 305 -16.60 -13.73 -14.09
N ILE A 306 -17.91 -13.89 -14.18
CA ILE A 306 -18.88 -12.91 -13.67
C ILE A 306 -19.80 -13.60 -12.69
N VAL A 307 -19.98 -13.02 -11.50
CA VAL A 307 -21.01 -13.45 -10.56
C VAL A 307 -21.95 -12.30 -10.23
N ILE A 308 -23.25 -12.59 -10.26
CA ILE A 308 -24.31 -11.64 -9.93
C ILE A 308 -24.80 -11.91 -8.52
N THR A 309 -24.39 -11.05 -7.60
CA THR A 309 -24.74 -11.14 -6.18
C THR A 309 -24.40 -9.86 -5.43
N ALA A 310 -25.14 -9.61 -4.35
CA ALA A 310 -24.77 -8.65 -3.31
C ALA A 310 -24.37 -9.33 -1.98
N SER A 311 -23.93 -10.60 -2.00
CA SER A 311 -23.49 -11.35 -0.82
C SER A 311 -24.58 -11.33 0.27
N HIS A 312 -24.26 -10.90 1.49
CA HIS A 312 -25.13 -10.81 2.66
C HIS A 312 -26.19 -9.70 2.63
N ASN A 313 -26.22 -8.81 1.63
CA ASN A 313 -27.21 -7.73 1.58
C ASN A 313 -28.68 -8.26 1.49
N PRO A 314 -29.69 -7.44 1.82
CA PRO A 314 -31.12 -7.78 1.61
C PRO A 314 -31.50 -7.91 0.13
N LYS A 315 -32.62 -8.58 -0.18
CA LYS A 315 -33.03 -9.02 -1.55
C LYS A 315 -33.08 -7.93 -2.63
N GLU A 316 -33.34 -6.68 -2.25
CA GLU A 316 -33.49 -5.54 -3.15
C GLU A 316 -32.16 -5.09 -3.77
N TYR A 317 -31.04 -5.43 -3.13
CA TYR A 317 -29.70 -5.19 -3.66
C TYR A 317 -29.29 -6.31 -4.61
N ASN A 318 -28.45 -5.99 -5.58
CA ASN A 318 -27.67 -6.98 -6.32
C ASN A 318 -26.31 -6.36 -6.71
N GLY A 319 -25.46 -7.13 -7.35
CA GLY A 319 -24.15 -6.65 -7.75
C GLY A 319 -23.53 -7.48 -8.87
N ILE A 320 -22.47 -6.95 -9.47
CA ILE A 320 -21.69 -7.59 -10.53
C ILE A 320 -20.24 -7.61 -10.06
N LYS A 321 -19.72 -8.81 -9.76
CA LYS A 321 -18.29 -9.01 -9.49
C LYS A 321 -17.64 -9.64 -10.72
N VAL A 322 -16.44 -9.18 -11.07
CA VAL A 322 -15.68 -9.67 -12.24
C VAL A 322 -14.35 -10.25 -11.79
N PHE A 323 -14.06 -11.46 -12.24
CA PHE A 323 -12.80 -12.18 -12.08
C PHE A 323 -12.05 -12.17 -13.41
N GLY A 324 -10.73 -11.99 -13.36
CA GLY A 324 -9.85 -12.19 -14.50
C GLY A 324 -9.54 -13.67 -14.73
N ASN A 325 -8.73 -13.95 -15.74
CA ASN A 325 -8.36 -15.31 -16.14
C ASN A 325 -7.67 -16.16 -15.06
N SER A 326 -7.05 -15.52 -14.07
CA SER A 326 -6.42 -16.18 -12.92
C SER A 326 -7.42 -16.69 -11.88
N GLY A 327 -8.72 -16.38 -12.05
CA GLY A 327 -9.76 -16.62 -11.05
C GLY A 327 -9.73 -15.63 -9.89
N VAL A 328 -8.88 -14.61 -9.93
CA VAL A 328 -8.83 -13.52 -8.94
C VAL A 328 -9.66 -12.34 -9.46
N LYS A 329 -10.24 -11.55 -8.55
CA LYS A 329 -10.96 -10.32 -8.90
C LYS A 329 -10.05 -9.37 -9.67
N ILE A 330 -10.64 -8.65 -10.62
CA ILE A 330 -9.91 -7.66 -11.42
C ILE A 330 -9.35 -6.53 -10.56
N THR A 331 -8.22 -5.97 -11.00
CA THR A 331 -7.51 -4.88 -10.33
C THR A 331 -8.26 -3.55 -10.46
N ASP A 332 -7.95 -2.58 -9.58
CA ASP A 332 -8.54 -1.22 -9.67
C ASP A 332 -8.28 -0.58 -11.05
N ALA A 333 -7.12 -0.85 -11.63
CA ALA A 333 -6.76 -0.36 -12.95
C ALA A 333 -7.65 -0.96 -14.06
N GLU A 334 -8.04 -2.23 -13.93
CA GLU A 334 -8.97 -2.88 -14.84
C GLU A 334 -10.41 -2.39 -14.65
N GLU A 335 -10.86 -2.20 -13.41
CA GLU A 335 -12.16 -1.58 -13.11
C GLU A 335 -12.29 -0.20 -13.76
N ILE A 336 -11.26 0.65 -13.64
CA ILE A 336 -11.23 1.98 -14.29
C ILE A 336 -11.29 1.86 -15.82
N LYS A 337 -10.62 0.86 -16.40
CA LYS A 337 -10.70 0.60 -17.85
C LYS A 337 -12.13 0.21 -18.25
N ILE A 338 -12.79 -0.66 -17.50
CA ILE A 338 -14.19 -1.03 -17.75
C ILE A 338 -15.09 0.20 -17.67
N GLU A 339 -14.98 0.99 -16.59
CA GLU A 339 -15.79 2.22 -16.43
C GLU A 339 -15.61 3.20 -17.59
N SER A 340 -14.39 3.34 -18.10
CA SER A 340 -14.11 4.23 -19.24
C SER A 340 -14.80 3.81 -20.54
N LYS A 341 -15.26 2.55 -20.63
CA LYS A 341 -15.92 1.95 -21.80
C LYS A 341 -17.43 1.79 -21.64
N LEU A 342 -18.01 2.07 -20.48
CA LEU A 342 -19.45 1.90 -20.23
C LEU A 342 -20.35 2.78 -21.12
N LYS A 343 -19.83 3.86 -21.71
CA LYS A 343 -20.58 4.76 -22.59
C LYS A 343 -20.40 4.48 -24.08
N SER A 344 -19.46 3.61 -24.45
CA SER A 344 -19.23 3.18 -25.82
C SER A 344 -19.76 1.77 -26.00
N GLU A 345 -20.20 1.45 -27.21
CA GLU A 345 -20.65 0.11 -27.55
C GLU A 345 -19.88 -0.42 -28.75
N ILE A 346 -19.61 -1.72 -28.74
CA ILE A 346 -19.16 -2.45 -29.92
C ILE A 346 -20.19 -3.51 -30.30
N SER A 347 -20.27 -3.79 -31.60
CA SER A 347 -21.02 -4.93 -32.12
C SER A 347 -20.07 -5.80 -32.92
N SER A 348 -20.00 -7.09 -32.57
CA SER A 348 -19.17 -8.10 -33.24
C SER A 348 -20.03 -9.35 -33.50
N PRO A 349 -19.98 -9.93 -34.71
CA PRO A 349 -20.70 -11.16 -34.99
C PRO A 349 -20.11 -12.35 -34.23
N GLY A 350 -20.92 -13.38 -33.97
CA GLY A 350 -20.43 -14.68 -33.47
C GLY A 350 -20.57 -14.93 -31.97
N GLY A 351 -21.14 -13.98 -31.21
CA GLY A 351 -21.46 -14.20 -29.80
C GLY A 351 -22.48 -15.33 -29.62
N LYS A 352 -22.28 -16.16 -28.58
CA LYS A 352 -23.15 -17.33 -28.31
C LYS A 352 -23.22 -17.64 -26.82
N VAL A 353 -24.30 -18.32 -26.41
CA VAL A 353 -24.50 -18.79 -25.04
C VAL A 353 -24.49 -20.31 -25.00
N LEU A 354 -23.73 -20.86 -24.08
CA LEU A 354 -23.66 -22.28 -23.76
C LEU A 354 -24.10 -22.46 -22.31
N ASN A 355 -24.95 -23.46 -22.05
CA ASN A 355 -25.36 -23.80 -20.69
C ASN A 355 -24.44 -24.91 -20.15
N LEU A 356 -23.65 -24.61 -19.13
CA LEU A 356 -22.59 -25.48 -18.59
C LEU A 356 -22.97 -26.12 -17.25
N SER A 357 -24.14 -26.75 -17.16
CA SER A 357 -24.55 -27.43 -15.93
C SER A 357 -23.63 -28.61 -15.55
N ALA A 358 -22.85 -29.16 -16.50
CA ALA A 358 -21.94 -30.28 -16.27
C ALA A 358 -20.65 -29.86 -15.55
N GLU A 359 -20.20 -28.63 -15.73
CA GLU A 359 -18.91 -28.10 -15.27
C GLU A 359 -18.93 -27.69 -13.80
N VAL A 360 -20.12 -27.47 -13.23
CA VAL A 360 -20.29 -27.31 -11.77
C VAL A 360 -19.76 -28.55 -11.02
N LYS A 361 -19.77 -29.74 -11.65
CA LYS A 361 -19.16 -30.95 -11.08
C LYS A 361 -17.67 -30.81 -10.83
N ALA A 362 -16.93 -30.06 -11.66
CA ALA A 362 -15.49 -29.88 -11.47
C ALA A 362 -15.18 -29.08 -10.18
N TYR A 363 -16.07 -28.16 -9.80
CA TYR A 363 -15.99 -27.46 -8.51
C TYR A 363 -16.40 -28.38 -7.35
N GLU A 364 -17.44 -29.20 -7.52
CA GLU A 364 -17.83 -30.19 -6.52
C GLU A 364 -16.73 -31.23 -6.25
N GLU A 365 -16.07 -31.72 -7.29
CA GLU A 365 -14.93 -32.63 -7.19
C GLU A 365 -13.73 -31.96 -6.52
N PHE A 366 -13.46 -30.70 -6.84
CA PHE A 366 -12.43 -29.91 -6.15
C PHE A 366 -12.69 -29.84 -4.64
N LEU A 367 -13.91 -29.48 -4.23
CA LEU A 367 -14.28 -29.44 -2.81
C LEU A 367 -14.12 -30.81 -2.17
N LYS A 368 -14.64 -31.88 -2.79
CA LYS A 368 -14.52 -33.25 -2.27
C LYS A 368 -13.06 -33.65 -2.06
N ASN A 369 -12.19 -33.31 -3.01
CA ASN A 369 -10.77 -33.68 -2.99
C ASN A 369 -9.91 -32.69 -2.17
N SER A 370 -10.51 -31.65 -1.58
CA SER A 370 -9.79 -30.65 -0.79
C SER A 370 -9.43 -31.12 0.62
N ILE A 371 -10.15 -32.11 1.15
CA ILE A 371 -9.83 -32.76 2.44
C ILE A 371 -9.39 -34.21 2.21
N LYS A 372 -8.59 -34.73 3.13
CA LYS A 372 -8.06 -36.11 3.07
C LYS A 372 -8.95 -37.07 3.85
N THR A 373 -9.58 -36.58 4.91
CA THR A 373 -10.38 -37.38 5.84
C THR A 373 -11.86 -37.34 5.48
N ASN A 374 -12.52 -38.50 5.44
CA ASN A 374 -13.98 -38.56 5.32
C ASN A 374 -14.64 -38.04 6.60
N LEU A 375 -15.88 -37.59 6.52
CA LEU A 375 -16.65 -37.02 7.63
C LEU A 375 -17.65 -38.02 8.25
N ASN A 376 -17.45 -39.33 8.03
CA ASN A 376 -18.29 -40.38 8.64
C ASN A 376 -18.38 -40.21 10.15
N GLY A 377 -19.59 -40.34 10.70
CA GLY A 377 -19.85 -40.22 12.13
C GLY A 377 -20.14 -38.80 12.62
N LEU A 378 -19.86 -37.76 11.82
CA LEU A 378 -20.22 -36.39 12.16
C LEU A 378 -21.65 -36.07 11.73
N LYS A 379 -22.38 -35.38 12.60
CA LYS A 379 -23.68 -34.75 12.33
C LYS A 379 -23.49 -33.27 12.12
N ILE A 380 -23.77 -32.81 10.91
CA ILE A 380 -23.54 -31.43 10.47
C ILE A 380 -24.87 -30.72 10.19
N LEU A 381 -25.04 -29.54 10.77
CA LEU A 381 -26.13 -28.62 10.47
C LEU A 381 -25.64 -27.52 9.52
N LEU A 382 -26.35 -27.27 8.43
CA LEU A 382 -26.00 -26.22 7.46
C LEU A 382 -27.13 -25.19 7.36
N ASP A 383 -26.83 -23.93 7.66
CA ASP A 383 -27.66 -22.78 7.29
C ASP A 383 -27.14 -22.21 5.96
N CYS A 384 -27.92 -22.37 4.90
CA CYS A 384 -27.54 -21.98 3.54
C CYS A 384 -28.05 -20.58 3.14
N ALA A 385 -28.58 -19.79 4.08
CA ALA A 385 -29.04 -18.41 3.86
C ALA A 385 -30.06 -18.21 2.73
N ASN A 386 -30.78 -19.28 2.34
CA ASN A 386 -31.58 -19.38 1.13
C ASN A 386 -30.81 -18.99 -0.15
N GLY A 387 -29.48 -19.11 -0.11
CA GLY A 387 -28.52 -18.60 -1.09
C GLY A 387 -27.92 -19.69 -1.97
N ALA A 388 -26.77 -19.36 -2.57
CA ALA A 388 -26.11 -20.15 -3.60
C ALA A 388 -25.56 -21.50 -3.10
N SER A 389 -25.30 -21.64 -1.79
CA SER A 389 -24.83 -22.89 -1.18
C SER A 389 -25.93 -23.95 -1.01
N SER A 390 -27.21 -23.57 -1.12
CA SER A 390 -28.39 -24.41 -0.80
C SER A 390 -28.43 -25.79 -1.47
N LYS A 391 -27.77 -25.94 -2.63
CA LYS A 391 -27.65 -27.22 -3.33
C LYS A 391 -26.29 -27.89 -3.13
N ILE A 392 -25.21 -27.13 -3.28
CA ILE A 392 -23.85 -27.68 -3.34
C ILE A 392 -23.39 -28.10 -1.94
N ALA A 393 -23.57 -27.26 -0.91
CA ALA A 393 -23.04 -27.57 0.43
C ALA A 393 -23.62 -28.88 0.99
N PRO A 394 -24.95 -29.10 1.04
CA PRO A 394 -25.49 -30.36 1.57
C PRO A 394 -25.03 -31.59 0.78
N LYS A 395 -24.85 -31.45 -0.54
CA LYS A 395 -24.37 -32.53 -1.40
C LYS A 395 -22.92 -32.89 -1.09
N ILE A 396 -22.03 -31.91 -0.95
CA ILE A 396 -20.62 -32.13 -0.67
C ILE A 396 -20.42 -32.79 0.70
N PHE A 397 -21.06 -32.28 1.75
CA PHE A 397 -20.95 -32.89 3.08
C PHE A 397 -21.44 -34.35 3.10
N LYS A 398 -22.54 -34.66 2.40
CA LYS A 398 -23.03 -36.05 2.24
C LYS A 398 -22.04 -36.92 1.45
N MET A 399 -21.46 -36.39 0.37
CA MET A 399 -20.44 -37.11 -0.42
C MET A 399 -19.16 -37.40 0.39
N LEU A 400 -18.87 -36.57 1.38
CA LEU A 400 -17.77 -36.75 2.32
C LEU A 400 -18.13 -37.69 3.48
N GLY A 401 -19.41 -38.08 3.65
CA GLY A 401 -19.85 -39.09 4.61
C GLY A 401 -20.52 -38.57 5.88
N ALA A 402 -20.72 -37.26 6.01
CA ALA A 402 -21.44 -36.69 7.16
C ALA A 402 -22.95 -36.99 7.11
N ASP A 403 -23.59 -37.07 8.27
CA ASP A 403 -25.05 -36.95 8.40
C ASP A 403 -25.41 -35.46 8.38
N VAL A 404 -26.25 -35.03 7.43
CA VAL A 404 -26.44 -33.62 7.11
C VAL A 404 -27.90 -33.22 7.16
N LYS A 405 -28.19 -32.23 8.02
CA LYS A 405 -29.43 -31.45 7.96
C LYS A 405 -29.11 -30.07 7.41
N ALA A 406 -29.87 -29.64 6.41
CA ALA A 406 -29.76 -28.29 5.85
C ALA A 406 -31.06 -27.51 6.13
N ILE A 407 -30.91 -26.29 6.62
CA ILE A 407 -31.97 -25.32 6.84
C ILE A 407 -31.75 -24.11 5.93
N ASN A 408 -32.81 -23.32 5.72
CA ASN A 408 -32.80 -22.15 4.85
C ASN A 408 -32.21 -22.49 3.46
N ILE A 409 -32.76 -23.52 2.81
CA ILE A 409 -32.38 -23.95 1.46
C ILE A 409 -33.35 -23.44 0.38
N LYS A 410 -34.42 -22.77 0.80
CA LYS A 410 -35.47 -22.24 -0.07
C LYS A 410 -36.22 -21.13 0.69
N GLY A 411 -36.26 -19.95 0.11
CA GLY A 411 -36.91 -18.79 0.71
C GLY A 411 -36.31 -17.50 0.18
N GLU A 412 -36.51 -16.42 0.93
CA GLU A 412 -35.88 -15.14 0.66
C GLU A 412 -34.42 -15.15 1.16
N ILE A 413 -33.49 -14.76 0.29
CA ILE A 413 -32.05 -14.76 0.59
C ILE A 413 -31.74 -13.87 1.80
N ASN A 414 -30.87 -14.35 2.70
CA ASN A 414 -30.39 -13.65 3.91
C ASN A 414 -31.48 -13.12 4.87
N ASN A 415 -32.74 -13.55 4.72
CA ASN A 415 -33.82 -13.07 5.57
C ASN A 415 -33.82 -13.82 6.91
N ASN A 416 -33.32 -13.17 7.97
CA ASN A 416 -33.19 -13.74 9.33
C ASN A 416 -32.46 -15.11 9.34
N CYS A 417 -31.46 -15.27 8.46
CA CYS A 417 -30.63 -16.45 8.35
C CYS A 417 -29.25 -16.11 7.77
N GLY A 418 -28.32 -17.06 7.82
CA GLY A 418 -27.00 -16.94 7.23
C GLY A 418 -25.94 -16.34 8.16
N ALA A 419 -24.75 -16.10 7.63
CA ALA A 419 -23.56 -15.73 8.42
C ALA A 419 -23.72 -14.43 9.24
N THR A 420 -24.68 -13.58 8.89
CA THR A 420 -25.01 -12.35 9.66
C THR A 420 -26.15 -12.53 10.67
N HIS A 421 -26.87 -13.66 10.63
CA HIS A 421 -28.02 -13.98 11.47
C HIS A 421 -28.01 -15.47 11.83
N ILE A 422 -27.21 -15.84 12.84
CA ILE A 422 -26.94 -17.23 13.21
C ILE A 422 -27.91 -17.79 14.26
N GLU A 423 -28.90 -17.02 14.69
CA GLU A 423 -29.84 -17.39 15.77
C GLU A 423 -30.60 -18.67 15.42
N ASN A 424 -31.03 -18.80 14.16
CA ASN A 424 -31.74 -19.98 13.66
C ASN A 424 -30.84 -21.22 13.63
N LEU A 425 -29.56 -21.06 13.26
CA LEU A 425 -28.57 -22.13 13.34
C LEU A 425 -28.42 -22.61 14.79
N ILE A 426 -28.12 -21.70 15.72
CA ILE A 426 -27.91 -21.99 17.15
C ILE A 426 -29.14 -22.67 17.78
N ALA A 427 -30.35 -22.23 17.43
CA ALA A 427 -31.59 -22.81 17.93
C ALA A 427 -31.77 -24.28 17.48
N ASN A 428 -31.19 -24.68 16.36
CA ASN A 428 -31.32 -26.02 15.78
C ASN A 428 -30.09 -26.92 16.02
N MET A 429 -29.08 -26.47 16.76
CA MET A 429 -27.82 -27.20 16.98
C MET A 429 -27.95 -28.46 17.85
N GLU A 430 -29.07 -28.68 18.52
CA GLU A 430 -29.24 -29.85 19.39
C GLU A 430 -29.09 -31.17 18.60
N GLY A 431 -28.14 -32.01 19.05
CA GLY A 431 -27.83 -33.29 18.41
C GLY A 431 -26.87 -33.22 17.21
N PHE A 432 -26.29 -32.05 16.92
CA PHE A 432 -25.27 -31.85 15.88
C PHE A 432 -23.89 -31.59 16.51
N ASP A 433 -22.83 -32.05 15.85
CA ASP A 433 -21.45 -31.85 16.30
C ASP A 433 -20.93 -30.47 15.89
N LEU A 434 -21.24 -30.07 14.64
CA LEU A 434 -20.90 -28.77 14.08
C LEU A 434 -22.04 -28.20 13.26
N GLY A 435 -22.16 -26.87 13.29
CA GLY A 435 -23.06 -26.08 12.50
C GLY A 435 -22.29 -25.05 11.67
N PHE A 436 -22.68 -24.87 10.41
CA PHE A 436 -22.09 -23.85 9.54
C PHE A 436 -23.18 -22.94 8.99
N SER A 437 -22.98 -21.63 9.12
CA SER A 437 -23.83 -20.60 8.52
C SER A 437 -23.09 -19.89 7.40
N PHE A 438 -23.60 -20.01 6.18
CA PHE A 438 -23.08 -19.34 4.99
C PHE A 438 -23.80 -18.01 4.75
N ASP A 439 -23.25 -17.14 3.90
CA ASP A 439 -24.00 -16.00 3.36
C ASP A 439 -24.57 -16.29 1.97
N GLY A 440 -25.29 -15.32 1.40
CA GLY A 440 -26.09 -15.48 0.18
C GLY A 440 -25.33 -16.02 -1.03
N ASP A 441 -24.06 -15.65 -1.21
CA ASP A 441 -23.18 -16.18 -2.27
C ASP A 441 -22.10 -17.14 -1.77
N SER A 442 -22.12 -17.45 -0.47
CA SER A 442 -21.29 -18.44 0.20
C SER A 442 -19.78 -18.16 0.11
N ASP A 443 -19.39 -16.88 0.10
CA ASP A 443 -17.99 -16.48 0.25
C ASP A 443 -17.59 -16.32 1.74
N ARG A 444 -18.56 -16.37 2.65
CA ARG A 444 -18.37 -16.37 4.11
C ARG A 444 -18.87 -17.65 4.78
N VAL A 445 -18.27 -17.96 5.92
CA VAL A 445 -18.76 -18.99 6.84
C VAL A 445 -18.56 -18.58 8.30
N ILE A 446 -19.56 -18.86 9.13
CA ILE A 446 -19.45 -18.87 10.60
C ILE A 446 -19.68 -20.31 11.06
N CYS A 447 -18.88 -20.76 12.02
CA CYS A 447 -18.99 -22.11 12.58
C CYS A 447 -19.52 -22.05 14.02
N VAL A 448 -20.35 -23.03 14.38
CA VAL A 448 -20.90 -23.22 15.73
C VAL A 448 -20.65 -24.67 16.16
N ASP A 449 -20.13 -24.88 17.36
CA ASP A 449 -19.89 -26.23 17.89
C ASP A 449 -21.12 -26.83 18.60
N LYS A 450 -21.01 -28.10 19.01
CA LYS A 450 -22.02 -28.83 19.80
C LYS A 450 -22.46 -28.12 21.09
N ASN A 451 -21.59 -27.25 21.64
CA ASN A 451 -21.84 -26.48 22.85
C ASN A 451 -22.40 -25.08 22.55
N LYS A 452 -22.73 -24.79 21.29
CA LYS A 452 -23.23 -23.49 20.78
C LYS A 452 -22.21 -22.36 20.89
N ASN A 453 -20.93 -22.68 20.99
CA ASN A 453 -19.88 -21.68 20.92
C ASN A 453 -19.63 -21.26 19.47
N ILE A 454 -19.29 -19.99 19.27
CA ILE A 454 -19.12 -19.38 17.94
C ILE A 454 -17.65 -19.27 17.57
N PHE A 455 -17.36 -19.69 16.34
CA PHE A 455 -16.12 -19.44 15.60
C PHE A 455 -16.38 -18.38 14.54
N ASP A 456 -15.95 -17.16 14.85
CA ASP A 456 -15.85 -16.09 13.85
C ASP A 456 -14.62 -16.31 12.96
N GLY A 457 -14.47 -15.46 11.94
CA GLY A 457 -13.38 -15.58 10.99
C GLY A 457 -11.98 -15.47 11.62
N ASP A 458 -11.81 -14.67 12.68
CA ASP A 458 -10.51 -14.53 13.32
C ASP A 458 -10.11 -15.83 14.05
N LYS A 459 -11.06 -16.48 14.76
CA LYS A 459 -10.81 -17.80 15.37
C LYS A 459 -10.55 -18.86 14.30
N ILE A 460 -11.24 -18.81 13.17
CA ILE A 460 -11.02 -19.73 12.05
C ILE A 460 -9.60 -19.56 11.48
N ILE A 461 -9.15 -18.34 11.21
CA ILE A 461 -7.78 -18.06 10.74
C ILE A 461 -6.75 -18.64 11.70
N TYR A 462 -6.93 -18.41 13.00
CA TYR A 462 -6.03 -18.93 14.03
C TYR A 462 -6.01 -20.47 14.05
N LEU A 463 -7.18 -21.11 14.04
CA LEU A 463 -7.32 -22.57 14.01
C LEU A 463 -6.61 -23.19 12.80
N LEU A 464 -6.86 -22.64 11.60
CA LEU A 464 -6.23 -23.09 10.36
C LEU A 464 -4.70 -22.97 10.43
N SER A 465 -4.21 -21.88 11.02
CA SER A 465 -2.78 -21.61 11.15
C SER A 465 -2.09 -22.64 12.05
N LEU A 466 -2.68 -22.91 13.22
CA LEU A 466 -2.15 -23.92 14.15
C LEU A 466 -2.22 -25.33 13.57
N TYR A 467 -3.34 -25.70 12.94
CA TYR A 467 -3.50 -27.02 12.35
C TYR A 467 -2.49 -27.26 11.21
N LYS A 468 -2.31 -26.29 10.31
CA LYS A 468 -1.28 -26.38 9.26
C LYS A 468 0.13 -26.49 9.82
N LYS A 469 0.48 -25.66 10.81
CA LYS A 469 1.78 -25.72 11.50
C LYS A 469 2.01 -27.08 12.18
N LYS A 470 1.00 -27.62 12.87
CA LYS A 470 1.05 -28.94 13.52
C LYS A 470 1.27 -30.08 12.51
N ASN A 471 0.74 -29.93 11.30
CA ASN A 471 0.91 -30.89 10.21
C ASN A 471 2.20 -30.67 9.38
N GLY A 472 3.13 -29.85 9.88
CA GLY A 472 4.45 -29.66 9.28
C GLY A 472 4.50 -28.66 8.14
N GLU A 473 3.45 -27.87 7.92
CA GLU A 473 3.53 -26.74 6.99
C GLU A 473 4.21 -25.54 7.65
N GLU A 474 5.14 -24.91 6.92
CA GLU A 474 5.69 -23.62 7.31
C GLU A 474 4.62 -22.54 7.09
N ILE A 475 4.27 -21.85 8.18
CA ILE A 475 3.38 -20.69 8.24
C ILE A 475 4.12 -19.63 9.07
N HIS A 476 4.60 -18.58 8.41
CA HIS A 476 5.31 -17.48 9.06
C HIS A 476 4.41 -16.26 9.22
N ASP A 477 3.54 -16.03 8.25
CA ASP A 477 2.66 -14.88 8.22
C ASP A 477 1.23 -15.32 7.84
N VAL A 478 0.25 -14.53 8.29
CA VAL A 478 -1.15 -14.63 7.88
C VAL A 478 -1.70 -13.25 7.60
N VAL A 479 -2.63 -13.15 6.65
CA VAL A 479 -3.18 -11.87 6.22
C VAL A 479 -4.56 -11.65 6.83
N GLY A 480 -4.72 -10.62 7.65
CA GLY A 480 -6.01 -10.18 8.17
C GLY A 480 -6.22 -8.70 7.93
N THR A 481 -7.37 -8.17 8.31
CA THR A 481 -7.62 -6.73 8.14
C THR A 481 -7.27 -5.95 9.41
N VAL A 482 -7.36 -4.62 9.29
CA VAL A 482 -7.44 -3.73 10.46
C VAL A 482 -8.62 -4.05 11.39
N MET A 483 -9.52 -4.97 11.08
CA MET A 483 -10.59 -5.39 12.00
C MET A 483 -10.19 -6.57 12.90
N THR A 484 -9.22 -7.40 12.47
CA THR A 484 -8.83 -8.62 13.20
C THR A 484 -8.48 -8.33 14.65
N ASN A 485 -9.07 -9.11 15.56
CA ASN A 485 -8.99 -8.90 17.00
C ASN A 485 -7.54 -8.98 17.51
N LYS A 486 -7.14 -8.06 18.39
CA LYS A 486 -5.77 -8.05 18.91
C LYS A 486 -5.41 -9.29 19.73
N LYS A 487 -6.38 -9.95 20.39
CA LYS A 487 -6.06 -11.18 21.12
C LYS A 487 -5.60 -12.28 20.16
N ILE A 488 -6.17 -12.34 18.96
CA ILE A 488 -5.76 -13.31 17.94
C ILE A 488 -4.37 -12.98 17.39
N GLU A 489 -4.05 -11.70 17.17
CA GLU A 489 -2.69 -11.25 16.82
C GLU A 489 -1.65 -11.63 17.90
N GLU A 490 -1.98 -11.46 19.18
CA GLU A 490 -1.11 -11.85 20.29
C GLU A 490 -0.86 -13.37 20.28
N LEU A 491 -1.90 -14.18 20.09
CA LEU A 491 -1.81 -15.64 20.06
C LEU A 491 -1.07 -16.17 18.83
N LEU A 492 -1.26 -15.55 17.66
CA LEU A 492 -0.46 -15.86 16.45
C LEU A 492 1.02 -15.63 16.73
N LYS A 493 1.36 -14.50 17.36
CA LYS A 493 2.73 -14.14 17.70
C LYS A 493 3.35 -15.08 18.73
N GLU A 494 2.59 -15.55 19.71
CA GLU A 494 3.00 -16.59 20.66
C GLU A 494 3.37 -17.91 19.95
N ASN A 495 2.86 -18.13 18.73
CA ASN A 495 3.14 -19.28 17.89
C ASN A 495 4.07 -18.93 16.71
N ASP A 496 4.89 -17.88 16.81
CA ASP A 496 5.84 -17.44 15.77
C ASP A 496 5.19 -17.16 14.40
N ILE A 497 3.94 -16.69 14.40
CA ILE A 497 3.21 -16.30 13.20
C ILE A 497 2.91 -14.80 13.29
N ASN A 498 3.27 -14.02 12.27
CA ASN A 498 2.91 -12.59 12.24
C ASN A 498 1.56 -12.38 11.54
N LEU A 499 0.82 -11.39 12.01
CA LEU A 499 -0.38 -10.91 11.33
C LEU A 499 -0.02 -9.71 10.44
N ILE A 500 -0.16 -9.86 9.13
CA ILE A 500 -0.10 -8.74 8.19
C ILE A 500 -1.49 -8.11 8.11
N ARG A 501 -1.60 -6.83 8.45
CA ARG A 501 -2.88 -6.10 8.49
C ARG A 501 -3.11 -5.29 7.23
N THR A 502 -4.20 -5.56 6.53
CA THR A 502 -4.64 -4.82 5.33
C THR A 502 -5.84 -3.92 5.64
N PRO A 503 -6.16 -2.94 4.76
CA PRO A 503 -7.48 -2.29 4.79
C PRO A 503 -8.61 -3.32 4.65
N VAL A 504 -9.82 -2.95 5.08
CA VAL A 504 -11.02 -3.79 4.92
C VAL A 504 -11.36 -3.96 3.44
N GLY A 505 -11.62 -5.21 3.03
CA GLY A 505 -11.88 -5.60 1.65
C GLY A 505 -10.99 -6.76 1.22
N ASP A 506 -11.61 -7.82 0.72
CA ASP A 506 -10.94 -9.06 0.31
C ASP A 506 -9.88 -8.89 -0.78
N LYS A 507 -10.04 -7.90 -1.67
CA LYS A 507 -9.04 -7.55 -2.69
C LYS A 507 -7.68 -7.23 -2.08
N TYR A 508 -7.64 -6.48 -0.96
CA TYR A 508 -6.38 -6.13 -0.30
C TYR A 508 -5.75 -7.33 0.40
N ILE A 509 -6.57 -8.24 0.94
CA ILE A 509 -6.08 -9.50 1.51
C ILE A 509 -5.44 -10.34 0.42
N ILE A 510 -6.14 -10.55 -0.70
CA ILE A 510 -5.64 -11.35 -1.82
C ILE A 510 -4.36 -10.75 -2.41
N GLU A 511 -4.30 -9.43 -2.59
CA GLU A 511 -3.10 -8.73 -3.06
C GLU A 511 -1.90 -8.99 -2.15
N GLU A 512 -2.06 -8.85 -0.83
CA GLU A 512 -1.00 -9.09 0.13
C GLU A 512 -0.59 -10.58 0.19
N MET A 513 -1.57 -11.49 0.12
CA MET A 513 -1.31 -12.93 0.06
C MET A 513 -0.50 -13.30 -1.19
N LEU A 514 -0.85 -12.75 -2.36
CA LEU A 514 -0.12 -13.02 -3.60
C LEU A 514 1.29 -12.42 -3.59
N ASN A 515 1.46 -11.25 -3.00
CA ASN A 515 2.76 -10.55 -2.96
C ASN A 515 3.78 -11.25 -2.06
N ASN A 516 3.33 -11.88 -0.97
CA ASN A 516 4.22 -12.54 -0.01
C ASN A 516 4.15 -14.08 -0.06
N GLY A 517 3.22 -14.64 -0.84
CA GLY A 517 3.03 -16.09 -0.97
C GLY A 517 2.30 -16.72 0.21
N GLU A 518 1.42 -15.96 0.88
CA GLU A 518 0.74 -16.41 2.10
C GLU A 518 -0.37 -17.42 1.80
N LYS A 519 -0.48 -18.42 2.68
CA LYS A 519 -1.44 -19.51 2.53
C LYS A 519 -2.77 -19.27 3.22
N ILE A 520 -2.80 -18.39 4.22
CA ILE A 520 -4.02 -18.11 5.00
C ILE A 520 -4.24 -16.60 5.01
N GLY A 521 -5.46 -16.21 4.67
CA GLY A 521 -5.93 -14.87 4.96
C GLY A 521 -7.43 -14.81 5.13
N GLY A 522 -7.95 -13.70 5.64
CA GLY A 522 -9.38 -13.50 5.74
C GLY A 522 -9.83 -12.35 6.60
N GLU A 523 -11.14 -12.31 6.83
CA GLU A 523 -11.81 -11.31 7.65
C GLU A 523 -12.58 -11.96 8.79
N GLN A 524 -12.71 -11.26 9.92
CA GLN A 524 -13.54 -11.67 11.06
C GLN A 524 -14.99 -12.03 10.65
N ALA A 525 -15.51 -11.41 9.59
CA ALA A 525 -16.83 -11.69 9.03
C ALA A 525 -17.00 -13.10 8.43
N GLY A 526 -15.95 -13.93 8.43
CA GLY A 526 -15.97 -15.29 7.94
C GLY A 526 -15.56 -15.44 6.48
N HIS A 527 -15.08 -14.38 5.82
CA HIS A 527 -14.50 -14.46 4.49
C HIS A 527 -13.07 -15.02 4.61
N ILE A 528 -12.92 -16.33 4.44
CA ILE A 528 -11.67 -17.05 4.69
C ILE A 528 -11.09 -17.57 3.38
N ILE A 529 -9.80 -17.29 3.17
CA ILE A 529 -9.04 -17.68 1.99
C ILE A 529 -7.98 -18.69 2.40
N ILE A 530 -8.03 -19.85 1.75
CA ILE A 530 -7.08 -20.95 1.93
C ILE A 530 -6.24 -20.99 0.65
N GLY A 531 -5.25 -20.10 0.58
CA GLY A 531 -4.56 -19.70 -0.65
C GLY A 531 -3.81 -20.82 -1.36
N ASP A 532 -3.39 -21.85 -0.65
CA ASP A 532 -2.78 -23.06 -1.23
C ASP A 532 -3.80 -23.99 -1.91
N LYS A 533 -5.10 -23.79 -1.68
CA LYS A 533 -6.19 -24.50 -2.36
C LYS A 533 -6.92 -23.60 -3.35
N HIS A 534 -7.34 -22.42 -2.91
CA HIS A 534 -8.14 -21.49 -3.71
C HIS A 534 -7.99 -20.05 -3.23
N ILE A 535 -7.59 -19.16 -4.15
CA ILE A 535 -7.31 -17.74 -3.87
C ILE A 535 -8.56 -16.85 -3.97
N THR A 536 -9.63 -17.26 -3.28
CA THR A 536 -10.86 -16.49 -3.08
C THR A 536 -11.52 -16.97 -1.79
N GLY A 537 -12.37 -16.14 -1.17
CA GLY A 537 -13.21 -16.60 -0.07
C GLY A 537 -14.15 -17.72 -0.52
N ASP A 538 -14.11 -18.85 0.16
CA ASP A 538 -14.94 -20.02 -0.11
C ASP A 538 -15.45 -20.60 1.22
N GLY A 539 -16.70 -20.26 1.56
CA GLY A 539 -17.31 -20.71 2.80
C GLY A 539 -17.45 -22.22 2.87
N ILE A 540 -17.77 -22.89 1.75
CA ILE A 540 -17.97 -24.35 1.72
C ILE A 540 -16.63 -25.06 1.93
N LEU A 541 -15.58 -24.63 1.21
CA LEU A 541 -14.22 -25.13 1.38
C LEU A 541 -13.75 -24.97 2.82
N CYS A 542 -13.95 -23.79 3.39
CA CYS A 542 -13.57 -23.54 4.78
C CYS A 542 -14.35 -24.44 5.75
N ALA A 543 -15.66 -24.62 5.56
CA ALA A 543 -16.48 -25.47 6.42
C ALA A 543 -16.05 -26.95 6.40
N ILE A 544 -15.72 -27.51 5.23
CA ILE A 544 -15.27 -28.91 5.14
C ILE A 544 -13.89 -29.09 5.79
N MET A 545 -12.98 -28.11 5.68
CA MET A 545 -11.69 -28.18 6.37
C MET A 545 -11.85 -28.08 7.88
N LEU A 546 -12.73 -27.19 8.38
CA LEU A 546 -13.04 -27.12 9.81
C LEU A 546 -13.61 -28.44 10.34
N SER A 547 -14.40 -29.14 9.53
CA SER A 547 -14.94 -30.46 9.86
C SER A 547 -13.86 -31.54 9.91
N GLU A 548 -12.88 -31.50 8.99
CA GLU A 548 -11.69 -32.36 9.02
C GLU A 548 -10.87 -32.13 10.29
N ILE A 549 -10.60 -30.86 10.63
CA ILE A 549 -9.85 -30.48 11.84
C ILE A 549 -10.56 -30.97 13.10
N TYR A 550 -11.87 -30.75 13.21
CA TYR A 550 -12.65 -31.22 14.36
C TYR A 550 -12.58 -32.74 14.53
N LYS A 551 -12.62 -33.48 13.42
CA LYS A 551 -12.57 -34.95 13.44
C LYS A 551 -11.19 -35.49 13.78
N GLU A 552 -10.12 -34.85 13.32
CA GLU A 552 -8.75 -35.30 13.55
C GLU A 552 -8.18 -34.81 14.89
N ASP A 553 -8.61 -33.64 15.34
CA ASP A 553 -8.05 -32.94 16.49
C ASP A 553 -9.09 -32.09 17.21
N GLU A 554 -10.10 -32.77 17.77
CA GLU A 554 -11.15 -32.14 18.58
C GLU A 554 -10.58 -31.26 19.70
N LYS A 555 -9.45 -31.67 20.27
CA LYS A 555 -8.78 -30.89 21.33
C LYS A 555 -8.29 -29.53 20.84
N LEU A 556 -7.61 -29.46 19.70
CA LEU A 556 -7.20 -28.19 19.13
C LEU A 556 -8.41 -27.29 18.83
N PHE A 557 -9.49 -27.89 18.34
CA PHE A 557 -10.75 -27.18 18.09
C PHE A 557 -11.32 -26.59 19.39
N GLU A 558 -11.36 -27.38 20.47
CA GLU A 558 -11.79 -26.93 21.81
C GLU A 558 -10.86 -25.86 22.41
N ASP A 559 -9.54 -25.98 22.24
CA ASP A 559 -8.59 -24.98 22.74
C ASP A 559 -8.83 -23.62 22.07
N VAL A 560 -9.10 -23.61 20.75
CA VAL A 560 -9.40 -22.36 20.02
C VAL A 560 -10.76 -21.79 20.39
N VAL A 561 -11.80 -22.62 20.56
CA VAL A 561 -13.15 -22.10 20.82
C VAL A 561 -13.22 -21.29 22.12
N ASN A 562 -12.46 -21.75 23.12
CA ASN A 562 -12.38 -21.18 24.47
C ASN A 562 -11.58 -19.86 24.54
N ILE A 563 -10.97 -19.42 23.44
CA ILE A 563 -10.29 -18.13 23.38
C ILE A 563 -11.29 -17.00 23.62
N LYS A 564 -11.06 -16.25 24.70
CA LYS A 564 -11.74 -14.99 24.99
C LYS A 564 -11.04 -13.86 24.26
N THR A 565 -11.63 -13.40 23.17
CA THR A 565 -11.16 -12.22 22.42
C THR A 565 -11.37 -10.95 23.22
N TYR A 566 -10.62 -9.89 22.89
CA TYR A 566 -10.88 -8.60 23.54
C TYR A 566 -12.27 -8.08 23.15
N PRO A 567 -13.04 -7.51 24.10
CA PRO A 567 -14.26 -6.80 23.79
C PRO A 567 -14.06 -5.82 22.64
N GLN A 568 -14.86 -5.97 21.60
CA GLN A 568 -14.83 -5.14 20.41
C GLN A 568 -16.26 -4.63 20.14
N ALA A 569 -16.40 -3.33 19.92
CA ALA A 569 -17.67 -2.67 19.66
C ALA A 569 -17.57 -1.81 18.40
N THR A 570 -18.66 -1.74 17.65
CA THR A 570 -18.75 -0.89 16.46
C THR A 570 -19.90 0.09 16.61
N GLU A 571 -19.62 1.37 16.35
CA GLU A 571 -20.59 2.45 16.26
C GLU A 571 -20.57 3.08 14.87
N GLU A 572 -21.68 3.68 14.48
CA GLU A 572 -21.83 4.31 13.17
C GLU A 572 -22.38 5.73 13.30
N ILE A 573 -21.81 6.64 12.51
CA ILE A 573 -22.26 8.03 12.36
C ILE A 573 -22.77 8.21 10.93
N LYS A 574 -24.06 8.52 10.78
CA LYS A 574 -24.64 8.84 9.47
C LYS A 574 -24.14 10.19 8.99
N THR A 575 -23.74 10.29 7.73
CA THR A 575 -23.28 11.55 7.13
C THR A 575 -24.24 12.00 6.03
N LYS A 576 -24.44 13.32 5.87
CA LYS A 576 -25.12 13.87 4.69
C LYS A 576 -24.14 13.80 3.49
N ASN A 577 -24.39 12.89 2.55
CA ASN A 577 -23.57 12.57 1.37
C ASN A 577 -22.25 11.80 1.68
N PHE A 578 -21.50 11.42 0.64
CA PHE A 578 -20.19 10.75 0.72
C PHE A 578 -19.04 11.67 1.23
N ARG A 579 -19.35 12.67 2.06
CA ARG A 579 -18.35 13.57 2.69
C ARG A 579 -17.62 12.94 3.87
N ALA A 580 -17.92 11.69 4.24
CA ALA A 580 -17.28 10.96 5.34
C ALA A 580 -15.74 11.01 5.29
N LYS A 581 -15.13 10.91 4.10
CA LYS A 581 -13.66 11.04 3.93
C LYS A 581 -13.14 12.43 4.30
N ASN A 582 -13.89 13.49 4.02
CA ASN A 582 -13.47 14.87 4.33
C ASN A 582 -13.64 15.16 5.81
N ILE A 583 -14.75 14.72 6.40
CA ILE A 583 -15.00 14.84 7.85
C ILE A 583 -13.86 14.21 8.66
N LEU A 584 -13.36 13.05 8.24
CA LEU A 584 -12.24 12.38 8.92
C LEU A 584 -10.88 13.07 8.76
N LYS A 585 -10.77 14.07 7.87
CA LYS A 585 -9.57 14.90 7.70
C LYS A 585 -9.64 16.20 8.52
N GLU A 586 -10.79 16.53 9.11
CA GLU A 586 -10.94 17.72 9.94
C GLU A 586 -10.06 17.62 11.18
N GLU A 587 -9.31 18.69 11.48
CA GLU A 587 -8.27 18.69 12.51
C GLU A 587 -8.80 18.26 13.89
N ASN A 588 -9.99 18.74 14.25
CA ASN A 588 -10.64 18.40 15.52
C ASN A 588 -11.05 16.93 15.59
N VAL A 589 -11.51 16.35 14.47
CA VAL A 589 -11.87 14.92 14.39
C VAL A 589 -10.61 14.06 14.52
N VAL A 590 -9.52 14.43 13.83
CA VAL A 590 -8.23 13.73 13.93
C VAL A 590 -7.71 13.75 15.38
N LYS A 591 -7.75 14.91 16.05
CA LYS A 591 -7.35 15.04 17.47
C LYS A 591 -8.18 14.16 18.40
N ALA A 592 -9.51 14.12 18.21
CA ALA A 592 -10.39 13.26 19.00
C ALA A 592 -10.05 11.77 18.84
N ILE A 593 -9.80 11.33 17.60
CA ILE A 593 -9.41 9.94 17.30
C ILE A 593 -8.06 9.60 17.94
N GLU A 594 -7.05 10.45 17.82
CA GLU A 594 -5.71 10.21 18.40
C GLU A 594 -5.74 10.18 19.94
N LYS A 595 -6.58 11.01 20.57
CA LYS A 595 -6.81 10.96 22.01
C LYS A 595 -7.42 9.62 22.42
N ALA A 596 -8.41 9.13 21.68
CA ALA A 596 -9.08 7.87 21.99
C ALA A 596 -8.16 6.65 21.85
N LYS A 597 -7.25 6.66 20.86
CA LYS A 597 -6.25 5.60 20.64
C LYS A 597 -5.29 5.37 21.81
N LYS A 598 -5.17 6.30 22.77
CA LYS A 598 -4.32 6.14 23.96
C LYS A 598 -4.86 5.10 24.95
N ASN A 599 -6.18 4.92 25.00
CA ASN A 599 -6.85 4.07 26.00
C ASN A 599 -7.43 2.78 25.42
N ALA A 600 -7.62 2.73 24.10
CA ALA A 600 -8.19 1.60 23.39
C ALA A 600 -7.63 1.55 21.96
N ARG A 601 -7.76 0.40 21.31
CA ARG A 601 -7.50 0.29 19.88
C ARG A 601 -8.72 0.84 19.13
N VAL A 602 -8.53 1.90 18.37
CA VAL A 602 -9.61 2.59 17.66
C VAL A 602 -9.34 2.61 16.17
N VAL A 603 -10.31 2.15 15.38
CA VAL A 603 -10.29 2.20 13.93
C VAL A 603 -11.50 3.01 13.46
N VAL A 604 -11.26 4.18 12.88
CA VAL A 604 -12.31 5.02 12.30
C VAL A 604 -12.12 5.08 10.79
N ARG A 605 -13.18 4.77 10.04
CA ARG A 605 -13.13 4.72 8.57
C ARG A 605 -14.45 5.15 7.94
N PRO A 606 -14.43 5.68 6.71
CA PRO A 606 -15.67 5.82 5.94
C PRO A 606 -16.19 4.44 5.52
N SER A 607 -17.50 4.28 5.42
CA SER A 607 -18.10 3.13 4.75
C SER A 607 -17.95 3.27 3.23
N GLY A 608 -17.60 2.17 2.56
CA GLY A 608 -17.45 2.16 1.10
C GLY A 608 -18.76 2.03 0.34
N THR A 609 -19.83 1.58 1.01
CA THR A 609 -21.14 1.26 0.42
C THR A 609 -22.27 2.13 0.95
N GLU A 610 -22.02 2.91 2.02
CA GLU A 610 -23.06 3.69 2.70
C GLU A 610 -22.49 5.07 3.09
N PRO A 611 -23.28 6.15 3.12
CA PRO A 611 -22.84 7.48 3.55
C PRO A 611 -22.76 7.54 5.08
N LYS A 612 -21.79 6.81 5.66
CA LYS A 612 -21.57 6.76 7.10
C LYS A 612 -20.09 6.58 7.45
N ILE A 613 -19.72 7.02 8.65
CA ILE A 613 -18.44 6.74 9.29
C ILE A 613 -18.65 5.56 10.24
N ARG A 614 -17.74 4.58 10.18
CA ARG A 614 -17.71 3.42 11.08
C ARG A 614 -16.57 3.61 12.08
N ILE A 615 -16.89 3.46 13.36
CA ILE A 615 -15.97 3.54 14.49
C ILE A 615 -15.94 2.14 15.12
N MET A 616 -14.81 1.46 15.04
CA MET A 616 -14.57 0.26 15.82
C MET A 616 -13.63 0.58 16.97
N VAL A 617 -13.99 0.10 18.16
CA VAL A 617 -13.16 0.17 19.35
C VAL A 617 -12.96 -1.23 19.90
N GLU A 618 -11.73 -1.51 20.29
CA GLU A 618 -11.35 -2.71 21.01
C GLU A 618 -10.57 -2.31 22.27
N ALA A 619 -11.00 -2.85 23.40
CA ALA A 619 -10.44 -2.52 24.72
C ALA A 619 -10.48 -3.75 25.63
N LYS A 620 -9.68 -3.74 26.71
CA LYS A 620 -9.71 -4.81 27.71
C LYS A 620 -11.08 -4.96 28.36
N GLU A 621 -11.76 -3.84 28.60
CA GLU A 621 -13.10 -3.75 29.18
C GLU A 621 -13.86 -2.56 28.57
N ASN A 622 -15.20 -2.59 28.63
CA ASN A 622 -16.09 -1.46 28.31
C ASN A 622 -15.94 -0.86 26.90
N ALA A 623 -15.56 -1.68 25.90
CA ALA A 623 -15.37 -1.21 24.51
C ALA A 623 -16.60 -0.47 23.94
N GLU A 624 -17.82 -0.90 24.29
CA GLU A 624 -19.07 -0.23 23.88
C GLU A 624 -19.15 1.21 24.39
N ASN A 625 -18.84 1.45 25.66
CA ASN A 625 -18.89 2.79 26.24
C ASN A 625 -17.83 3.68 25.60
N TYR A 626 -16.64 3.16 25.32
CA TYR A 626 -15.62 3.89 24.56
C TYR A 626 -16.11 4.24 23.16
N ALA A 627 -16.70 3.29 22.42
CA ALA A 627 -17.21 3.53 21.08
C ALA A 627 -18.31 4.61 21.06
N LYS A 628 -19.26 4.54 22.00
CA LYS A 628 -20.32 5.55 22.16
C LYS A 628 -19.77 6.93 22.48
N ASN A 629 -18.78 7.03 23.37
CA ASN A 629 -18.16 8.31 23.72
C ASN A 629 -17.43 8.94 22.54
N ILE A 630 -16.67 8.15 21.78
CA ILE A 630 -15.98 8.63 20.57
C ILE A 630 -16.99 9.10 19.52
N LYS A 631 -18.07 8.32 19.32
CA LYS A 631 -19.15 8.70 18.43
C LYS A 631 -19.76 10.06 18.80
N LEU A 632 -20.14 10.24 20.07
CA LEU A 632 -20.72 11.49 20.56
C LEU A 632 -19.75 12.68 20.41
N GLU A 633 -18.46 12.47 20.64
CA GLU A 633 -17.43 13.51 20.46
C GLU A 633 -17.30 13.91 18.99
N ILE A 634 -17.27 12.95 18.07
CA ILE A 634 -17.21 13.22 16.62
C ILE A 634 -18.51 13.86 16.11
N GLU A 635 -19.68 13.40 16.56
CA GLU A 635 -20.98 13.99 16.19
C GLU A 635 -21.07 15.47 16.58
N LYS A 636 -20.63 15.84 17.79
CA LYS A 636 -20.58 17.24 18.23
C LYS A 636 -19.67 18.10 17.35
N ILE A 637 -18.51 17.57 16.94
CA ILE A 637 -17.59 18.28 16.03
C ILE A 637 -18.26 18.49 14.67
N ILE A 638 -18.96 17.47 14.15
CA ILE A 638 -19.68 17.56 12.87
C ILE A 638 -20.81 18.60 12.95
N GLU A 639 -21.55 18.66 14.06
CA GLU A 639 -22.60 19.67 14.27
C GLU A 639 -22.03 21.10 14.22
N THR A 640 -20.92 21.36 14.92
CA THR A 640 -20.27 22.68 14.89
C THR A 640 -19.75 23.07 13.50
N LEU A 641 -19.35 22.09 12.69
CA LEU A 641 -18.93 22.32 11.30
C LEU A 641 -20.09 22.60 10.35
N ALA A 642 -21.32 22.21 10.70
CA ALA A 642 -22.51 22.46 9.88
C ALA A 642 -23.16 23.83 10.15
N GLU A 643 -22.82 24.46 11.28
CA GLU A 643 -23.31 25.80 11.69
C GLU A 643 -22.44 26.95 11.14
N ASN A 644 -21.25 26.64 10.61
CA ASN A 644 -20.34 27.58 9.92
C ASN A 644 -20.35 27.31 8.41
#